data_AF-A0AAU0NT12-F1
#
_entry.id   AF-A0AAU0NT12-F1
#
_cell.length_a   1.000
_cell.length_b   1.000
_cell.length_c   1.000
_cell.angle_alpha   90.00
_cell.angle_beta   90.00
_cell.angle_gamma   90.00
#
_symmetry.space_group_name_H-M   'P 1'
#
loop_
_entity.id
_entity.type
_entity.pdbx_description
1 polymer ?
#
loop_
_entity_poly.entity_id
_entity_poly.type
_entity_poly.pdbx_seq_one_letter_code
_entity_poly.pdbx_strand_id
1 'polypeptide(L)'
;MDEMVLKTQKWLNSTYNGKGGYSTIPEDGATGWATMNALVTALQIELGIYNPNGNFGPATTAAFKMLVKGTPNVNQVYILQGGLFCKGYNPTGFTGVFGDNTAAAVSKLQLNAGLDQTGNVNALLMKSILSMDAFTLLNFGGYNGDPNIRIIQQRLNQKYSSNQYFASDIGLVPCDGIYARATNKALLYALQIEEGISVPNGVFGPTTKSRCPVLSLGTTKSNFTFLLQCALYCNKFDPNGLNGKYEEGVKMAVTNFQKFCCLSVDGTAGMQTWASLLVSTGDNTRKGTACDCASTITSDKAKTLKNNGYKAIGRYLTGKYKMTSTEINTIFISGLKIIPIFETGGYELSYFTPYQGIIDAKEAIQVAHDFGFNKGTIIYFTVDFDALDGNVTSSVLPYFREIYRAFSRTKTDYKIGIYGARNVCSRVAAEGYSCSSFVCDMSSGFSGNLGYPLPKDWTIDQISTVTLGSGSAQIEIDNNICSVDNIGESNITLNNNASGLPDPAQKVLERIVVSGSEYDCKVNIFDVIKLGKRYKYNFIEPAINELKKFREQYPYDIVTWLISSIAYDYSDLENFKDTAKKLQVNIAFFKDTTEFASYINRNRDKCKIGNITIFSHGIPGSIEFGYDQGADLQSKLSFNIYHLKDIKASSFSPDVFTQLYCCNGATKVDSSSDETGLLKDIYGKSMAGEWYSSGFGKIRAANGKTDYTVIFGDDVNKHAEAQKVKGYCENGAVNYPIPSPGVVWIDFPS
;
A
#
# COMPACT_ATOMS: atom_id res chain seq x y z
N MET A 1 -12.11 19.53 -2.06
CA MET A 1 -11.98 20.19 -3.37
C MET A 1 -11.28 21.52 -3.16
N ASP A 2 -10.20 21.79 -3.88
CA ASP A 2 -9.50 23.08 -3.88
C ASP A 2 -9.96 23.90 -5.10
N GLU A 3 -10.51 25.10 -4.84
CA GLU A 3 -11.07 25.96 -5.89
C GLU A 3 -10.03 26.49 -6.87
N MET A 4 -8.79 26.68 -6.43
CA MET A 4 -7.70 27.17 -7.28
C MET A 4 -7.11 26.06 -8.14
N VAL A 5 -7.08 24.83 -7.62
CA VAL A 5 -6.79 23.63 -8.44
C VAL A 5 -7.89 23.43 -9.48
N LEU A 6 -9.17 23.56 -9.10
CA LEU A 6 -10.29 23.47 -10.04
C LEU A 6 -10.19 24.53 -11.15
N LYS A 7 -9.88 25.77 -10.77
CA LYS A 7 -9.66 26.87 -11.72
C LYS A 7 -8.50 26.57 -12.68
N THR A 8 -7.43 25.95 -12.17
CA THR A 8 -6.29 25.50 -12.98
C THR A 8 -6.70 24.42 -13.99
N GLN A 9 -7.44 23.40 -13.54
CA GLN A 9 -7.94 22.31 -14.40
C GLN A 9 -8.85 22.84 -15.53
N LYS A 10 -9.79 23.73 -15.18
CA LYS A 10 -10.66 24.43 -16.15
C LYS A 10 -9.87 25.23 -17.17
N TRP A 11 -8.88 25.98 -16.72
CA TRP A 11 -8.02 26.75 -17.62
C TRP A 11 -7.20 25.85 -18.54
N LEU A 12 -6.63 24.75 -18.04
CA LEU A 12 -5.89 23.77 -18.86
C LEU A 12 -6.79 23.19 -19.95
N ASN A 13 -7.97 22.70 -19.59
CA ASN A 13 -8.94 22.15 -20.54
C ASN A 13 -9.36 23.20 -21.56
N SER A 14 -9.69 24.42 -21.13
CA SER A 14 -10.09 25.49 -22.05
C SER A 14 -8.97 25.94 -23.00
N THR A 15 -7.71 25.91 -22.56
CA THR A 15 -6.58 26.48 -23.31
C THR A 15 -5.93 25.47 -24.25
N TYR A 16 -5.86 24.20 -23.84
CA TYR A 16 -5.12 23.16 -24.55
C TYR A 16 -5.99 22.06 -25.16
N ASN A 17 -7.32 22.08 -24.97
CA ASN A 17 -8.20 21.14 -25.67
C ASN A 17 -7.99 21.21 -27.20
N GLY A 18 -7.87 20.05 -27.83
CA GLY A 18 -7.56 19.92 -29.26
C GLY A 18 -6.09 20.16 -29.64
N LYS A 19 -5.19 20.48 -28.70
CA LYS A 19 -3.74 20.54 -28.98
C LYS A 19 -3.13 19.14 -28.94
N GLY A 20 -2.21 18.85 -29.86
CA GLY A 20 -1.53 17.56 -29.94
C GLY A 20 -0.86 17.17 -28.63
N GLY A 21 -1.14 15.95 -28.15
CA GLY A 21 -0.62 15.39 -26.90
C GLY A 21 -1.30 15.86 -25.61
N TYR A 22 -2.22 16.83 -25.67
CA TYR A 22 -3.07 17.19 -24.53
C TYR A 22 -4.34 16.32 -24.50
N SER A 23 -4.71 15.85 -23.32
CA SER A 23 -5.98 15.13 -23.06
C SER A 23 -6.75 15.87 -21.99
N THR A 24 -8.06 16.04 -22.18
CA THR A 24 -8.95 16.63 -21.18
C THR A 24 -8.85 15.87 -19.87
N ILE A 25 -8.71 16.60 -18.77
CA ILE A 25 -8.61 16.05 -17.42
C ILE A 25 -9.87 16.30 -16.60
N PRO A 26 -10.13 15.52 -15.54
CA PRO A 26 -11.17 15.82 -14.57
C PRO A 26 -11.01 17.23 -13.97
N GLU A 27 -12.14 17.90 -13.78
CA GLU A 27 -12.27 19.20 -13.12
C GLU A 27 -12.85 19.00 -11.72
N ASP A 28 -12.11 18.30 -10.87
CA ASP A 28 -12.53 17.85 -9.53
C ASP A 28 -11.90 18.66 -8.39
N GLY A 29 -11.03 19.63 -8.71
CA GLY A 29 -10.25 20.41 -7.75
C GLY A 29 -9.35 19.55 -6.87
N ALA A 30 -8.98 18.35 -7.31
CA ALA A 30 -8.04 17.48 -6.63
C ALA A 30 -6.67 17.55 -7.32
N THR A 31 -5.62 17.67 -6.52
CA THR A 31 -4.27 17.47 -7.04
C THR A 31 -4.03 15.98 -7.29
N GLY A 32 -3.69 15.64 -8.53
CA GLY A 32 -3.36 14.26 -8.91
C GLY A 32 -2.51 14.19 -10.17
N TRP A 33 -2.12 12.97 -10.54
CA TRP A 33 -1.27 12.74 -11.73
C TRP A 33 -1.89 13.26 -13.02
N ALA A 34 -3.21 13.22 -13.17
CA ALA A 34 -3.88 13.81 -14.33
C ALA A 34 -3.56 15.31 -14.45
N THR A 35 -3.75 16.07 -13.37
CA THR A 35 -3.44 17.51 -13.33
C THR A 35 -1.96 17.80 -13.51
N MET A 36 -1.07 17.04 -12.85
CA MET A 36 0.38 17.23 -12.98
C MET A 36 0.86 16.96 -14.41
N ASN A 37 0.47 15.84 -15.00
CA ASN A 37 0.84 15.47 -16.37
C ASN A 37 0.28 16.50 -17.36
N ALA A 38 -0.94 17.00 -17.16
CA ALA A 38 -1.52 18.05 -17.99
C ALA A 38 -0.76 19.37 -17.90
N LEU A 39 -0.31 19.78 -16.71
CA LEU A 39 0.54 20.97 -16.53
C LEU A 39 1.89 20.81 -17.24
N VAL A 40 2.51 19.62 -17.18
CA VAL A 40 3.76 19.33 -17.89
C VAL A 40 3.53 19.33 -19.41
N THR A 41 2.47 18.68 -19.89
CA THR A 41 2.09 18.67 -21.31
C THR A 41 1.86 20.09 -21.82
N ALA A 42 1.11 20.91 -21.07
CA ALA A 42 0.89 22.32 -21.38
C ALA A 42 2.23 23.08 -21.48
N LEU A 43 3.14 22.88 -20.53
CA LEU A 43 4.48 23.49 -20.58
C LEU A 43 5.26 23.05 -21.82
N GLN A 44 5.22 21.76 -22.17
CA GLN A 44 5.90 21.23 -23.34
C GLN A 44 5.37 21.87 -24.65
N ILE A 45 4.05 22.09 -24.74
CA ILE A 45 3.43 22.80 -25.86
C ILE A 45 3.94 24.25 -25.93
N GLU A 46 3.96 24.97 -24.79
CA GLU A 46 4.48 26.35 -24.72
C GLU A 46 5.98 26.45 -25.03
N LEU A 47 6.73 25.36 -24.86
CA LEU A 47 8.15 25.27 -25.20
C LEU A 47 8.39 24.83 -26.65
N GLY A 48 7.33 24.53 -27.42
CA GLY A 48 7.44 24.08 -28.82
C GLY A 48 7.95 22.65 -28.98
N ILE A 49 7.77 21.79 -27.98
CA ILE A 49 8.15 20.38 -28.05
C ILE A 49 7.16 19.63 -28.94
N TYR A 50 7.66 18.98 -29.99
CA TYR A 50 6.84 18.35 -31.04
C TYR A 50 5.92 17.23 -30.53
N ASN A 51 6.42 16.37 -29.63
CA ASN A 51 5.67 15.26 -29.04
C ASN A 51 5.57 15.44 -27.52
N PRO A 52 4.66 16.30 -27.03
CA PRO A 52 4.46 16.46 -25.60
C PRO A 52 3.83 15.17 -25.03
N ASN A 53 4.32 14.74 -23.88
CA ASN A 53 4.04 13.43 -23.29
C ASN A 53 3.77 13.49 -21.78
N GLY A 54 3.72 14.68 -21.19
CA GLY A 54 3.46 14.86 -19.76
C GLY A 54 4.63 14.51 -18.85
N ASN A 55 5.79 14.12 -19.40
CA ASN A 55 7.00 13.79 -18.64
C ASN A 55 8.03 14.92 -18.73
N PHE A 56 8.40 15.50 -17.59
CA PHE A 56 9.42 16.55 -17.53
C PHE A 56 10.83 15.94 -17.63
N GLY A 57 11.22 15.59 -18.87
CA GLY A 57 12.49 14.96 -19.21
C GLY A 57 13.54 15.90 -19.79
N PRO A 58 14.65 15.36 -20.33
CA PRO A 58 15.79 16.13 -20.83
C PRO A 58 15.43 17.20 -21.87
N ALA A 59 14.50 16.91 -22.79
CA ALA A 59 14.05 17.88 -23.80
C ALA A 59 13.36 19.10 -23.17
N THR A 60 12.49 18.87 -22.18
CA THR A 60 11.83 19.94 -21.43
C THR A 60 12.85 20.74 -20.62
N THR A 61 13.78 20.07 -19.94
CA THR A 61 14.87 20.73 -19.21
C THR A 61 15.72 21.63 -20.10
N ALA A 62 16.10 21.15 -21.29
CA ALA A 62 16.92 21.91 -22.23
C ALA A 62 16.18 23.10 -22.86
N ALA A 63 14.89 22.96 -23.13
CA ALA A 63 14.08 24.02 -23.73
C ALA A 63 13.64 25.10 -22.73
N PHE A 64 13.51 24.75 -21.44
CA PHE A 64 12.97 25.65 -20.43
C PHE A 64 13.90 26.81 -20.11
N LYS A 65 13.40 28.04 -20.26
CA LYS A 65 14.08 29.27 -19.85
C LYS A 65 13.60 29.67 -18.46
N MET A 66 14.52 30.15 -17.63
CA MET A 66 14.22 30.57 -16.26
C MET A 66 13.09 31.62 -16.25
N LEU A 67 12.09 31.41 -15.40
CA LEU A 67 11.02 32.38 -15.17
C LEU A 67 11.42 33.31 -14.02
N VAL A 68 11.29 34.60 -14.27
CA VAL A 68 11.57 35.70 -13.31
C VAL A 68 10.42 36.70 -13.30
N LYS A 69 10.43 37.64 -12.35
CA LYS A 69 9.46 38.76 -12.36
C LYS A 69 9.48 39.50 -13.70
N GLY A 70 8.29 39.79 -14.23
CA GLY A 70 8.12 40.45 -15.54
C GLY A 70 8.30 39.54 -16.76
N THR A 71 8.40 38.21 -16.58
CA THR A 71 8.41 37.24 -17.70
C THR A 71 7.18 37.43 -18.59
N PRO A 72 7.34 37.60 -19.92
CA PRO A 72 6.22 37.91 -20.81
C PRO A 72 5.39 36.68 -21.23
N ASN A 73 5.88 35.46 -20.99
CA ASN A 73 5.21 34.21 -21.38
C ASN A 73 4.04 33.90 -20.45
N VAL A 74 2.89 34.53 -20.71
CA VAL A 74 1.68 34.47 -19.88
C VAL A 74 1.26 33.04 -19.54
N ASN A 75 1.23 32.13 -20.53
CA ASN A 75 0.81 30.74 -20.32
C ASN A 75 1.79 29.95 -19.44
N GLN A 76 3.10 30.17 -19.59
CA GLN A 76 4.11 29.54 -18.72
C GLN A 76 3.95 30.01 -17.26
N VAL A 77 3.53 31.26 -17.06
CA VAL A 77 3.22 31.77 -15.72
C VAL A 77 1.93 31.19 -15.16
N TYR A 78 0.88 31.00 -15.98
CA TYR A 78 -0.32 30.27 -15.54
C TYR A 78 0.02 28.84 -15.11
N ILE A 79 0.86 28.13 -15.87
CA ILE A 79 1.31 26.79 -15.51
C ILE A 79 2.09 26.81 -14.18
N LEU A 80 2.99 27.78 -13.99
CA LEU A 80 3.71 27.96 -12.72
C LEU A 80 2.74 28.19 -11.56
N GLN A 81 1.80 29.14 -11.70
CA GLN A 81 0.83 29.46 -10.66
C GLN A 81 -0.07 28.27 -10.33
N GLY A 82 -0.53 27.54 -11.36
CA GLY A 82 -1.33 26.32 -11.20
C GLY A 82 -0.57 25.21 -10.48
N GLY A 83 0.71 25.01 -10.83
CA GLY A 83 1.61 24.10 -10.13
C GLY A 83 1.81 24.50 -8.67
N LEU A 84 2.02 25.79 -8.37
CA LEU A 84 2.14 26.29 -7.00
C LEU A 84 0.89 26.02 -6.17
N PHE A 85 -0.31 26.28 -6.70
CA PHE A 85 -1.57 25.94 -6.02
C PHE A 85 -1.67 24.45 -5.72
N CYS A 86 -1.37 23.59 -6.69
CA CYS A 86 -1.36 22.15 -6.48
C CYS A 86 -0.33 21.69 -5.44
N LYS A 87 0.76 22.43 -5.24
CA LYS A 87 1.76 22.18 -4.19
C LYS A 87 1.40 22.79 -2.84
N GLY A 88 0.29 23.53 -2.75
CA GLY A 88 -0.15 24.23 -1.54
C GLY A 88 0.56 25.57 -1.29
N TYR A 89 1.25 26.13 -2.29
CA TYR A 89 1.87 27.45 -2.22
C TYR A 89 0.96 28.46 -2.92
N ASN A 90 0.47 29.46 -2.19
CA ASN A 90 -0.51 30.40 -2.71
C ASN A 90 0.18 31.63 -3.38
N PRO A 91 0.20 31.76 -4.71
CA PRO A 91 0.68 32.97 -5.41
C PRO A 91 -0.31 34.14 -5.36
N THR A 92 -1.37 34.07 -4.54
CA THR A 92 -2.52 34.99 -4.36
C THR A 92 -3.47 35.11 -5.55
N GLY A 93 -3.00 34.80 -6.75
CA GLY A 93 -3.80 34.93 -7.97
C GLY A 93 -3.35 33.96 -9.05
N PHE A 94 -4.29 33.68 -9.95
CA PHE A 94 -4.08 32.92 -11.17
C PHE A 94 -4.30 33.89 -12.33
N THR A 95 -3.25 34.64 -12.68
CA THR A 95 -3.31 35.86 -13.51
C THR A 95 -2.41 35.79 -14.75
N GLY A 96 -1.50 34.82 -14.83
CA GLY A 96 -0.49 34.77 -15.89
C GLY A 96 0.57 35.88 -15.79
N VAL A 97 0.59 36.64 -14.70
CA VAL A 97 1.58 37.69 -14.43
C VAL A 97 2.52 37.26 -13.31
N PHE A 98 3.82 37.17 -13.60
CA PHE A 98 4.84 36.86 -12.61
C PHE A 98 5.19 38.15 -11.84
N GLY A 99 4.35 38.48 -10.85
CA GLY A 99 4.54 39.61 -9.93
C GLY A 99 5.12 39.19 -8.58
N ASP A 100 5.11 40.11 -7.61
CA ASP A 100 5.71 39.91 -6.29
C ASP A 100 5.09 38.75 -5.50
N ASN A 101 3.77 38.53 -5.62
CA ASN A 101 3.11 37.43 -4.91
C ASN A 101 3.50 36.05 -5.46
N THR A 102 3.71 35.93 -6.77
CA THR A 102 4.23 34.69 -7.37
C THR A 102 5.69 34.48 -6.94
N ALA A 103 6.52 35.52 -6.94
CA ALA A 103 7.90 35.45 -6.46
C ALA A 103 7.97 35.06 -4.96
N ALA A 104 7.06 35.56 -4.13
CA ALA A 104 6.98 35.21 -2.72
C ALA A 104 6.58 33.74 -2.51
N ALA A 105 5.60 33.23 -3.26
CA ALA A 105 5.23 31.82 -3.22
C ALA A 105 6.38 30.90 -3.67
N VAL A 106 7.10 31.26 -4.74
CA VAL A 106 8.31 30.56 -5.19
C VAL A 106 9.40 30.59 -4.12
N SER A 107 9.65 31.76 -3.51
CA SER A 107 10.64 31.91 -2.43
C SER A 107 10.30 31.04 -1.22
N LYS A 108 9.01 30.93 -0.88
CA LYS A 108 8.54 30.06 0.20
C LYS A 108 8.77 28.59 -0.12
N LEU A 109 8.55 28.16 -1.37
CA LEU A 109 8.86 26.80 -1.81
C LEU A 109 10.37 26.54 -1.78
N GLN A 110 11.19 27.48 -2.27
CA GLN A 110 12.65 27.39 -2.20
C GLN A 110 13.14 27.21 -0.77
N LEU A 111 12.68 28.05 0.17
CA LEU A 111 12.97 27.90 1.60
C LEU A 111 12.59 26.50 2.10
N ASN A 112 11.38 26.05 1.77
CA ASN A 112 10.86 24.76 2.19
C ASN A 112 11.65 23.59 1.59
N ALA A 113 12.18 23.73 0.36
CA ALA A 113 13.04 22.76 -0.30
C ALA A 113 14.51 22.82 0.13
N GLY A 114 14.91 23.79 0.97
CA GLY A 114 16.30 23.99 1.40
C GLY A 114 17.17 24.74 0.39
N LEU A 115 16.57 25.53 -0.50
CA LEU A 115 17.24 26.32 -1.53
C LEU A 115 17.32 27.80 -1.15
N ASP A 116 18.18 28.54 -1.87
CA ASP A 116 18.24 29.99 -1.81
C ASP A 116 16.92 30.61 -2.31
N GLN A 117 16.40 31.59 -1.56
CA GLN A 117 15.11 32.24 -1.81
C GLN A 117 15.23 33.33 -2.88
N THR A 118 15.57 32.93 -4.10
CA THR A 118 15.74 33.86 -5.23
C THR A 118 14.42 34.39 -5.77
N GLY A 119 13.30 33.70 -5.52
CA GLY A 119 12.01 34.00 -6.15
C GLY A 119 11.93 33.66 -7.64
N ASN A 120 13.01 33.12 -8.22
CA ASN A 120 13.12 32.75 -9.63
C ASN A 120 12.92 31.24 -9.82
N VAL A 121 12.44 30.83 -10.99
CA VAL A 121 12.14 29.42 -11.29
C VAL A 121 13.02 28.93 -12.42
N ASN A 122 14.00 28.08 -12.10
CA ASN A 122 14.79 27.35 -13.10
C ASN A 122 14.11 26.02 -13.49
N ALA A 123 14.69 25.30 -14.45
CA ALA A 123 14.13 24.02 -14.93
C ALA A 123 13.99 22.98 -13.82
N LEU A 124 14.97 22.89 -12.92
CA LEU A 124 14.95 21.96 -11.77
C LEU A 124 13.77 22.25 -10.84
N LEU A 125 13.57 23.52 -10.47
CA LEU A 125 12.47 23.93 -9.61
C LEU A 125 11.12 23.75 -10.31
N MET A 126 11.02 24.08 -11.60
CA MET A 126 9.80 23.87 -12.37
C MET A 126 9.42 22.38 -12.43
N LYS A 127 10.39 21.50 -12.68
CA LYS A 127 10.20 20.04 -12.65
C LYS A 127 9.62 19.58 -11.32
N SER A 128 10.16 20.09 -10.21
CA SER A 128 9.68 19.78 -8.86
C SER A 128 8.31 20.39 -8.53
N ILE A 129 7.99 21.59 -9.07
CA ILE A 129 6.66 22.20 -8.93
C ILE A 129 5.59 21.39 -9.68
N LEU A 130 5.95 20.77 -10.80
CA LEU A 130 5.05 19.97 -11.63
C LEU A 130 5.10 18.45 -11.34
N SER A 131 5.49 18.06 -10.13
CA SER A 131 5.51 16.66 -9.67
C SER A 131 4.49 16.41 -8.56
N MET A 132 4.44 15.20 -7.99
CA MET A 132 3.68 14.91 -6.76
C MET A 132 4.49 15.10 -5.46
N ASP A 133 5.75 15.55 -5.56
CA ASP A 133 6.64 15.70 -4.40
C ASP A 133 6.16 16.79 -3.42
N ALA A 134 6.20 16.52 -2.12
CA ALA A 134 5.91 17.52 -1.10
C ALA A 134 7.19 18.16 -0.56
N PHE A 135 7.15 19.48 -0.31
CA PHE A 135 8.29 20.23 0.28
C PHE A 135 7.99 20.75 1.70
N THR A 136 6.83 20.39 2.22
CA THR A 136 6.39 20.64 3.59
C THR A 136 6.29 19.32 4.34
N LEU A 137 6.48 19.36 5.66
CA LEU A 137 6.32 18.19 6.52
C LEU A 137 4.91 17.58 6.37
N LEU A 138 4.82 16.30 6.04
CA LEU A 138 3.54 15.61 5.85
C LEU A 138 3.07 14.97 7.17
N ASN A 139 2.15 15.62 7.86
CA ASN A 139 1.59 15.18 9.15
C ASN A 139 0.06 15.01 9.10
N PHE A 140 -0.47 14.48 7.99
CA PHE A 140 -1.91 14.28 7.83
C PHE A 140 -2.24 12.84 7.40
N GLY A 141 -3.40 12.36 7.83
CA GLY A 141 -3.83 10.97 7.69
C GLY A 141 -2.79 9.98 8.19
N GLY A 142 -2.40 9.00 7.37
CA GLY A 142 -1.40 8.00 7.72
C GLY A 142 0.06 8.48 7.69
N TYR A 143 0.31 9.71 7.23
CA TYR A 143 1.66 10.27 7.17
C TYR A 143 2.04 10.93 8.49
N ASN A 144 3.21 10.53 9.01
CA ASN A 144 3.82 11.10 10.21
C ASN A 144 5.27 11.49 9.89
N GLY A 145 5.42 12.61 9.19
CA GLY A 145 6.70 13.15 8.76
C GLY A 145 7.59 13.51 9.95
N ASP A 146 8.85 13.12 9.88
CA ASP A 146 9.86 13.40 10.88
C ASP A 146 10.59 14.73 10.54
N PRO A 147 10.56 15.74 11.45
CA PRO A 147 11.25 17.01 11.24
C PRO A 147 12.76 16.87 10.96
N ASN A 148 13.44 15.89 11.57
CA ASN A 148 14.86 15.65 11.33
C ASN A 148 15.10 15.02 9.96
N ILE A 149 14.24 14.12 9.49
CA ILE A 149 14.30 13.62 8.11
C ILE A 149 14.12 14.79 7.13
N ARG A 150 13.19 15.70 7.44
CA ARG A 150 13.00 16.89 6.62
C ARG A 150 14.26 17.77 6.58
N ILE A 151 14.94 17.97 7.71
CA ILE A 151 16.23 18.68 7.75
C ILE A 151 17.27 17.99 6.86
N ILE A 152 17.34 16.64 6.88
CA ILE A 152 18.22 15.86 6.02
C ILE A 152 17.91 16.15 4.54
N GLN A 153 16.64 16.03 4.14
CA GLN A 153 16.17 16.26 2.77
C GLN A 153 16.52 17.67 2.28
N GLN A 154 16.25 18.69 3.10
CA GLN A 154 16.57 20.09 2.77
C GLN A 154 18.07 20.30 2.58
N ARG A 155 18.91 19.72 3.44
CA ARG A 155 20.37 19.86 3.35
C ARG A 155 20.97 19.08 2.18
N LEU A 156 20.36 17.95 1.79
CA LEU A 156 20.74 17.23 0.58
C LEU A 156 20.47 18.09 -0.66
N ASN A 157 19.29 18.72 -0.73
CA ASN A 157 18.98 19.67 -1.80
C ASN A 157 19.97 20.82 -1.83
N GLN A 158 20.13 21.53 -0.71
CA GLN A 158 21.00 22.69 -0.57
C GLN A 158 22.41 22.44 -1.12
N LYS A 159 22.95 21.26 -0.82
CA LYS A 159 24.36 20.95 -1.08
C LYS A 159 24.62 20.25 -2.40
N TYR A 160 23.71 19.40 -2.87
CA TYR A 160 23.99 18.49 -3.98
C TYR A 160 23.12 18.71 -5.22
N SER A 161 22.03 19.47 -5.13
CA SER A 161 21.11 19.64 -6.27
C SER A 161 21.69 20.43 -7.45
N SER A 162 22.84 21.09 -7.27
CA SER A 162 23.57 21.76 -8.36
C SER A 162 24.43 20.79 -9.18
N ASN A 163 24.71 19.59 -8.67
CA ASN A 163 25.42 18.57 -9.42
C ASN A 163 24.51 18.03 -10.55
N GLN A 164 25.01 18.02 -11.79
CA GLN A 164 24.21 17.66 -12.97
C GLN A 164 23.57 16.26 -12.92
N TYR A 165 24.27 15.28 -12.35
CA TYR A 165 23.79 13.89 -12.27
C TYR A 165 22.74 13.75 -11.15
N PHE A 166 22.99 14.39 -10.01
CA PHE A 166 21.98 14.49 -8.94
C PHE A 166 20.70 15.17 -9.46
N ALA A 167 20.83 16.31 -10.12
CA ALA A 167 19.68 17.07 -10.66
C ALA A 167 18.91 16.29 -11.74
N SER A 168 19.61 15.53 -12.59
CA SER A 168 19.00 14.70 -13.62
C SER A 168 18.15 13.57 -13.01
N ASP A 169 18.77 12.80 -12.11
CA ASP A 169 18.26 11.50 -11.70
C ASP A 169 17.38 11.57 -10.45
N ILE A 170 17.68 12.52 -9.56
CA ILE A 170 16.92 12.78 -8.32
C ILE A 170 16.04 14.01 -8.47
N GLY A 171 16.57 15.09 -9.06
CA GLY A 171 15.92 16.39 -9.02
C GLY A 171 16.08 17.05 -7.64
N LEU A 172 14.99 17.56 -7.07
CA LEU A 172 14.94 17.92 -5.65
C LEU A 172 14.35 16.76 -4.86
N VAL A 173 15.02 16.39 -3.78
CA VAL A 173 14.50 15.47 -2.79
C VAL A 173 13.23 16.09 -2.17
N PRO A 174 12.10 15.36 -2.12
CA PRO A 174 10.94 15.79 -1.35
C PRO A 174 11.35 16.15 0.08
N CYS A 175 10.79 17.22 0.65
CA CYS A 175 11.06 17.66 2.02
C CYS A 175 9.83 17.40 2.92
N ASP A 176 9.32 16.18 2.82
CA ASP A 176 8.11 15.68 3.46
C ASP A 176 8.32 15.07 4.86
N GLY A 177 9.58 14.86 5.24
CA GLY A 177 9.95 14.19 6.49
C GLY A 177 9.83 12.67 6.42
N ILE A 178 9.66 12.08 5.24
CA ILE A 178 9.53 10.63 5.07
C ILE A 178 10.83 10.08 4.47
N TYR A 179 11.43 9.10 5.14
CA TYR A 179 12.54 8.37 4.56
C TYR A 179 11.99 7.41 3.50
N ALA A 180 12.29 7.70 2.23
CA ALA A 180 11.81 6.95 1.08
C ALA A 180 12.92 6.78 0.04
N ARG A 181 12.59 6.11 -1.08
CA ARG A 181 13.49 5.86 -2.22
C ARG A 181 14.28 7.08 -2.67
N ALA A 182 13.65 8.25 -2.79
CA ALA A 182 14.30 9.47 -3.24
C ALA A 182 15.41 9.91 -2.27
N THR A 183 15.12 9.95 -0.97
CA THR A 183 16.10 10.27 0.07
C THR A 183 17.25 9.25 0.11
N ASN A 184 16.97 7.94 0.01
CA ASN A 184 18.02 6.92 0.00
C ASN A 184 18.96 7.07 -1.21
N LYS A 185 18.38 7.24 -2.41
CA LYS A 185 19.18 7.48 -3.62
C LYS A 185 19.98 8.77 -3.51
N ALA A 186 19.41 9.85 -2.97
CA ALA A 186 20.11 11.11 -2.77
C ALA A 186 21.32 10.95 -1.84
N LEU A 187 21.23 10.14 -0.78
CA LEU A 187 22.36 9.82 0.09
C LEU A 187 23.48 9.08 -0.66
N LEU A 188 23.14 8.14 -1.54
CA LEU A 188 24.11 7.45 -2.41
C LEU A 188 24.79 8.41 -3.38
N TYR A 189 24.03 9.27 -4.08
CA TYR A 189 24.62 10.30 -4.94
C TYR A 189 25.52 11.25 -4.15
N ALA A 190 25.07 11.71 -2.99
CA ALA A 190 25.85 12.60 -2.13
C ALA A 190 27.17 11.94 -1.69
N LEU A 191 27.15 10.66 -1.30
CA LEU A 191 28.36 9.91 -0.96
C LEU A 191 29.33 9.89 -2.15
N GLN A 192 28.85 9.52 -3.34
CA GLN A 192 29.68 9.43 -4.54
C GLN A 192 30.27 10.78 -4.96
N ILE A 193 29.52 11.87 -4.79
CA ILE A 193 30.00 13.23 -5.03
C ILE A 193 31.13 13.57 -4.06
N GLU A 194 30.98 13.28 -2.77
CA GLU A 194 32.03 13.51 -1.76
C GLU A 194 33.25 12.61 -1.97
N GLU A 195 33.08 11.39 -2.51
CA GLU A 195 34.16 10.50 -2.95
C GLU A 195 34.91 11.01 -4.20
N GLY A 196 34.46 12.12 -4.79
CA GLY A 196 35.04 12.69 -6.01
C GLY A 196 34.85 11.81 -7.23
N ILE A 197 33.77 11.00 -7.28
CA ILE A 197 33.41 10.23 -8.48
C ILE A 197 32.89 11.23 -9.53
N SER A 198 33.50 11.21 -10.72
CA SER A 198 33.18 12.18 -11.78
C SER A 198 31.78 12.02 -12.36
N VAL A 199 31.29 10.77 -12.40
CA VAL A 199 29.96 10.39 -12.91
C VAL A 199 29.25 9.57 -11.83
N PRO A 200 28.73 10.19 -10.77
CA PRO A 200 27.91 9.49 -9.78
C PRO A 200 26.65 8.93 -10.46
N ASN A 201 26.23 7.75 -10.03
CA ASN A 201 25.13 6.98 -10.64
C ASN A 201 24.17 6.38 -9.61
N GLY A 202 24.36 6.69 -8.32
CA GLY A 202 23.51 6.20 -7.24
C GLY A 202 23.61 4.69 -6.98
N VAL A 203 24.61 3.99 -7.53
CA VAL A 203 24.85 2.56 -7.32
C VAL A 203 26.08 2.37 -6.44
N PHE A 204 25.95 1.61 -5.35
CA PHE A 204 27.08 1.25 -4.46
C PHE A 204 27.98 0.17 -5.10
N GLY A 205 28.59 0.52 -6.23
CA GLY A 205 29.42 -0.38 -7.04
C GLY A 205 30.90 -0.41 -6.61
N PRO A 206 31.77 -1.06 -7.41
CA PRO A 206 33.20 -1.21 -7.09
C PRO A 206 33.94 0.11 -6.81
N THR A 207 33.62 1.19 -7.55
CA THR A 207 34.25 2.51 -7.34
C THR A 207 33.83 3.13 -6.01
N THR A 208 32.55 3.05 -5.66
CA THR A 208 32.06 3.52 -4.35
C THR A 208 32.67 2.67 -3.23
N LYS A 209 32.69 1.34 -3.36
CA LYS A 209 33.33 0.45 -2.38
C LYS A 209 34.80 0.79 -2.15
N SER A 210 35.58 1.07 -3.21
CA SER A 210 37.02 1.36 -3.10
C SER A 210 37.33 2.75 -2.56
N ARG A 211 36.44 3.72 -2.76
CA ARG A 211 36.59 5.11 -2.27
C ARG A 211 35.87 5.39 -0.95
N CYS A 212 35.09 4.43 -0.47
CA CYS A 212 34.28 4.56 0.74
C CYS A 212 35.13 5.03 1.93
N PRO A 213 34.73 6.09 2.64
CA PRO A 213 35.51 6.64 3.74
C PRO A 213 35.45 5.73 4.96
N VAL A 214 36.56 5.66 5.69
CA VAL A 214 36.59 5.15 7.07
C VAL A 214 36.45 6.33 8.02
N LEU A 215 35.42 6.31 8.87
CA LEU A 215 35.15 7.37 9.86
C LEU A 215 35.14 6.80 11.27
N SER A 216 35.85 7.45 12.18
CA SER A 216 35.92 7.13 13.61
C SER A 216 35.99 8.41 14.43
N LEU A 217 35.92 8.29 15.75
CA LEU A 217 35.98 9.41 16.69
C LEU A 217 37.19 10.32 16.38
N GLY A 218 36.95 11.62 16.26
CA GLY A 218 37.98 12.61 15.94
C GLY A 218 38.25 12.85 14.45
N THR A 219 37.53 12.18 13.53
CA THR A 219 37.63 12.49 12.10
C THR A 219 37.25 13.94 11.80
N THR A 220 37.96 14.58 10.88
CA THR A 220 37.70 15.95 10.39
C THR A 220 36.90 15.96 9.09
N LYS A 221 36.53 14.78 8.56
CA LYS A 221 35.75 14.61 7.32
C LYS A 221 34.27 14.98 7.55
N SER A 222 33.99 16.26 7.73
CA SER A 222 32.68 16.75 8.18
C SER A 222 31.53 16.41 7.25
N ASN A 223 31.76 16.48 5.93
CA ASN A 223 30.76 16.15 4.92
C ASN A 223 30.36 14.68 4.96
N PHE A 224 31.34 13.77 4.94
CA PHE A 224 31.08 12.34 5.07
C PHE A 224 30.44 11.99 6.41
N THR A 225 30.85 12.67 7.48
CA THR A 225 30.26 12.48 8.81
C THR A 225 28.80 12.91 8.85
N PHE A 226 28.45 14.02 8.20
CA PHE A 226 27.05 14.43 8.06
C PHE A 226 26.23 13.37 7.30
N LEU A 227 26.75 12.85 6.18
CA LEU A 227 26.07 11.79 5.44
C LEU A 227 25.90 10.50 6.26
N LEU A 228 26.90 10.16 7.09
CA LEU A 228 26.81 9.02 8.01
C LEU A 228 25.70 9.23 9.04
N GLN A 229 25.65 10.42 9.67
CA GLN A 229 24.60 10.78 10.63
C GLN A 229 23.22 10.69 9.98
N CYS A 230 23.06 11.20 8.75
CA CYS A 230 21.82 11.07 7.99
C CYS A 230 21.44 9.61 7.77
N ALA A 231 22.38 8.79 7.30
CA ALA A 231 22.12 7.38 7.00
C ALA A 231 21.76 6.57 8.26
N LEU A 232 22.44 6.82 9.39
CA LEU A 232 22.12 6.23 10.69
C LEU A 232 20.71 6.62 11.16
N TYR A 233 20.38 7.91 11.12
CA TYR A 233 19.07 8.41 11.54
C TYR A 233 17.94 7.84 10.67
N CYS A 234 18.13 7.79 9.35
CA CYS A 234 17.20 7.15 8.41
C CYS A 234 16.97 5.67 8.74
N ASN A 235 18.01 4.96 9.19
CA ASN A 235 17.95 3.57 9.64
C ASN A 235 17.50 3.40 11.11
N LYS A 236 17.01 4.46 11.76
CA LYS A 236 16.49 4.47 13.15
C LYS A 236 17.54 4.27 14.23
N PHE A 237 18.79 4.64 13.96
CA PHE A 237 19.87 4.72 14.93
C PHE A 237 20.25 6.20 15.12
N ASP A 238 19.74 6.83 16.18
CA ASP A 238 19.94 8.27 16.41
C ASP A 238 21.42 8.60 16.71
N PRO A 239 22.12 9.36 15.85
CA PRO A 239 23.49 9.79 16.08
C PRO A 239 23.61 10.92 17.13
N ASN A 240 22.50 11.38 17.73
CA ASN A 240 22.41 12.52 18.64
C ASN A 240 22.87 13.85 18.01
N GLY A 241 22.59 14.03 16.72
CA GLY A 241 22.87 15.26 16.00
C GLY A 241 23.18 15.06 14.52
N LEU A 242 22.91 16.10 13.73
CA LEU A 242 23.17 16.16 12.29
C LEU A 242 24.21 17.25 11.98
N ASN A 243 25.24 17.41 12.81
CA ASN A 243 26.18 18.53 12.77
C ASN A 243 27.44 18.29 11.91
N GLY A 244 27.62 17.08 11.36
CA GLY A 244 28.83 16.69 10.63
C GLY A 244 30.05 16.43 11.51
N LYS A 245 29.87 16.20 12.81
CA LYS A 245 30.96 15.86 13.75
C LYS A 245 30.80 14.44 14.29
N TYR A 246 31.89 13.68 14.27
CA TYR A 246 31.88 12.30 14.76
C TYR A 246 32.23 12.33 16.24
N GLU A 247 31.18 12.48 17.06
CA GLU A 247 31.25 12.54 18.52
C GLU A 247 30.75 11.21 19.12
N GLU A 248 30.70 11.12 20.46
CA GLU A 248 30.33 9.87 21.15
C GLU A 248 28.92 9.38 20.78
N GLY A 249 27.98 10.29 20.50
CA GLY A 249 26.65 9.94 20.00
C GLY A 249 26.69 9.17 18.68
N VAL A 250 27.54 9.60 17.73
CA VAL A 250 27.72 8.92 16.43
C VAL A 250 28.37 7.56 16.65
N LYS A 251 29.40 7.49 17.48
CA LYS A 251 30.09 6.22 17.81
C LYS A 251 29.13 5.18 18.38
N MET A 252 28.27 5.60 19.32
CA MET A 252 27.26 4.74 19.92
C MET A 252 26.21 4.29 18.91
N ALA A 253 25.72 5.18 18.04
CA ALA A 253 24.80 4.84 16.97
C ALA A 253 25.40 3.82 15.98
N VAL A 254 26.67 4.02 15.57
CA VAL A 254 27.40 3.07 14.71
C VAL A 254 27.56 1.72 15.40
N THR A 255 27.95 1.71 16.67
CA THR A 255 28.11 0.48 17.47
C THR A 255 26.80 -0.31 17.55
N ASN A 256 25.69 0.38 17.82
CA ASN A 256 24.37 -0.23 17.90
C ASN A 256 23.90 -0.77 16.54
N PHE A 257 24.13 -0.01 15.47
CA PHE A 257 23.82 -0.44 14.11
C PHE A 257 24.64 -1.66 13.68
N GLN A 258 25.96 -1.65 13.94
CA GLN A 258 26.84 -2.77 13.65
C GLN A 258 26.40 -4.04 14.37
N LYS A 259 26.07 -3.92 15.67
CA LYS A 259 25.51 -5.03 16.45
C LYS A 259 24.21 -5.54 15.85
N PHE A 260 23.31 -4.64 15.48
CA PHE A 260 22.01 -4.97 14.90
C PHE A 260 22.11 -5.67 13.55
N CYS A 261 23.09 -5.32 12.69
CA CYS A 261 23.28 -5.91 11.37
C CYS A 261 24.28 -7.09 11.35
N CYS A 262 24.76 -7.54 12.52
CA CYS A 262 25.79 -8.59 12.66
C CYS A 262 27.08 -8.26 11.89
N LEU A 263 27.54 -7.01 12.01
CA LEU A 263 28.85 -6.55 11.58
C LEU A 263 29.86 -6.63 12.74
N SER A 264 31.15 -6.45 12.44
CA SER A 264 32.15 -6.17 13.48
C SER A 264 31.76 -4.92 14.26
N VAL A 265 31.73 -5.02 15.59
CA VAL A 265 31.29 -3.95 16.49
C VAL A 265 32.52 -3.18 16.99
N ASP A 266 33.00 -2.24 16.19
CA ASP A 266 34.22 -1.45 16.47
C ASP A 266 33.94 0.06 16.62
N GLY A 267 32.70 0.49 16.42
CA GLY A 267 32.33 1.91 16.46
C GLY A 267 33.02 2.75 15.39
N THR A 268 33.50 2.11 14.31
CA THR A 268 34.12 2.75 13.13
C THR A 268 33.25 2.50 11.91
N ALA A 269 32.80 3.56 11.25
CA ALA A 269 32.02 3.44 10.02
C ALA A 269 32.95 3.21 8.82
N GLY A 270 33.21 1.93 8.52
CA GLY A 270 33.92 1.47 7.32
C GLY A 270 32.98 1.02 6.20
N MET A 271 33.55 0.45 5.13
CA MET A 271 32.81 0.08 3.91
C MET A 271 31.57 -0.80 4.17
N GLN A 272 31.68 -1.81 5.04
CA GLN A 272 30.53 -2.67 5.35
C GLN A 272 29.43 -1.92 6.10
N THR A 273 29.77 -1.02 7.03
CA THR A 273 28.79 -0.17 7.71
C THR A 273 28.07 0.73 6.72
N TRP A 274 28.81 1.40 5.83
CA TRP A 274 28.22 2.25 4.78
C TRP A 274 27.33 1.48 3.82
N ALA A 275 27.79 0.30 3.36
CA ALA A 275 27.02 -0.54 2.47
C ALA A 275 25.69 -0.94 3.12
N SER A 276 25.72 -1.45 4.36
CA SER A 276 24.53 -1.87 5.10
C SER A 276 23.56 -0.71 5.41
N LEU A 277 24.06 0.52 5.51
CA LEU A 277 23.21 1.70 5.72
C LEU A 277 22.48 2.17 4.45
N LEU A 278 23.08 2.00 3.27
CA LEU A 278 22.64 2.65 2.03
C LEU A 278 22.04 1.70 0.98
N VAL A 279 22.38 0.41 1.02
CA VAL A 279 21.88 -0.61 0.09
C VAL A 279 21.40 -1.81 0.87
N SER A 280 20.28 -2.38 0.43
CA SER A 280 19.63 -3.51 1.11
C SER A 280 20.60 -4.67 1.35
N THR A 281 21.34 -5.10 0.34
CA THR A 281 22.33 -6.18 0.43
C THR A 281 23.48 -5.95 1.42
N GLY A 282 23.69 -4.70 1.83
CA GLY A 282 24.94 -4.31 2.47
C GLY A 282 26.16 -4.68 1.64
N ASP A 283 27.20 -5.20 2.30
CA ASP A 283 28.32 -5.82 1.60
C ASP A 283 27.95 -7.24 1.15
N ASN A 284 27.58 -7.36 -0.12
CA ASN A 284 27.21 -8.63 -0.76
C ASN A 284 28.33 -9.69 -0.81
N THR A 285 29.54 -9.37 -0.36
CA THR A 285 30.65 -10.32 -0.20
C THR A 285 30.73 -10.94 1.19
N ARG A 286 29.90 -10.48 2.14
CA ARG A 286 29.84 -11.06 3.48
C ARG A 286 29.48 -12.55 3.39
N LYS A 287 30.18 -13.36 4.18
CA LYS A 287 29.94 -14.78 4.25
C LYS A 287 28.91 -15.09 5.34
N GLY A 288 27.77 -15.63 4.93
CA GLY A 288 26.70 -16.07 5.81
C GLY A 288 26.98 -17.41 6.47
N THR A 289 26.10 -17.78 7.40
CA THR A 289 26.10 -19.09 8.06
C THR A 289 24.88 -19.93 7.69
N ALA A 290 23.91 -19.35 6.99
CA ALA A 290 22.81 -20.08 6.39
C ALA A 290 22.79 -19.81 4.88
N CYS A 291 22.03 -20.63 4.17
CA CYS A 291 21.74 -20.43 2.77
C CYS A 291 20.33 -20.91 2.46
N ASP A 292 19.84 -20.68 1.27
CA ASP A 292 18.70 -21.38 0.69
C ASP A 292 18.99 -21.67 -0.78
N CYS A 293 18.30 -22.65 -1.35
CA CYS A 293 18.46 -22.98 -2.76
C CYS A 293 17.32 -23.85 -3.28
N ALA A 294 17.08 -23.80 -4.59
CA ALA A 294 16.19 -24.71 -5.29
C ALA A 294 16.76 -26.13 -5.49
N SER A 295 18.09 -26.28 -5.46
CA SER A 295 18.77 -27.56 -5.71
C SER A 295 18.51 -28.59 -4.61
N THR A 296 18.22 -29.84 -5.00
CA THR A 296 18.20 -30.97 -4.05
C THR A 296 19.58 -31.17 -3.40
N ILE A 297 19.56 -31.36 -2.08
CA ILE A 297 20.76 -31.58 -1.27
C ILE A 297 21.14 -33.06 -1.23
N THR A 298 22.21 -33.39 -1.94
CA THR A 298 22.89 -34.69 -1.87
C THR A 298 23.97 -34.68 -0.79
N SER A 299 24.51 -35.85 -0.42
CA SER A 299 25.60 -35.95 0.56
C SER A 299 26.84 -35.12 0.17
N ASP A 300 27.21 -35.11 -1.12
CA ASP A 300 28.35 -34.33 -1.63
C ASP A 300 28.11 -32.81 -1.50
N LYS A 301 26.90 -32.35 -1.80
CA LYS A 301 26.50 -30.95 -1.66
C LYS A 301 26.42 -30.55 -0.19
N ALA A 302 25.82 -31.38 0.66
CA ALA A 302 25.76 -31.16 2.10
C ALA A 302 27.16 -31.04 2.71
N LYS A 303 28.09 -31.92 2.31
CA LYS A 303 29.51 -31.84 2.71
C LYS A 303 30.17 -30.55 2.21
N THR A 304 29.88 -30.13 0.98
CA THR A 304 30.38 -28.85 0.43
C THR A 304 29.89 -27.66 1.25
N LEU A 305 28.60 -27.61 1.58
CA LEU A 305 28.03 -26.57 2.44
C LEU A 305 28.68 -26.56 3.82
N LYS A 306 28.83 -27.73 4.46
CA LYS A 306 29.44 -27.86 5.78
C LYS A 306 30.90 -27.41 5.80
N ASN A 307 31.70 -27.83 4.81
CA ASN A 307 33.10 -27.43 4.65
C ASN A 307 33.24 -25.92 4.40
N ASN A 308 32.23 -25.30 3.77
CA ASN A 308 32.17 -23.87 3.58
C ASN A 308 31.61 -23.11 4.79
N GLY A 309 31.32 -23.77 5.91
CA GLY A 309 30.92 -23.12 7.17
C GLY A 309 29.43 -22.86 7.32
N TYR A 310 28.59 -23.33 6.38
CA TYR A 310 27.14 -23.25 6.53
C TYR A 310 26.65 -24.18 7.64
N LYS A 311 25.60 -23.73 8.33
CA LYS A 311 24.99 -24.37 9.49
C LYS A 311 23.53 -24.72 9.27
N ALA A 312 22.82 -23.94 8.46
CA ALA A 312 21.41 -24.14 8.16
C ALA A 312 21.11 -23.91 6.69
N ILE A 313 20.09 -24.58 6.18
CA ILE A 313 19.64 -24.44 4.80
C ILE A 313 18.11 -24.27 4.71
N GLY A 314 17.68 -23.22 4.03
CA GLY A 314 16.31 -22.99 3.59
C GLY A 314 15.91 -23.99 2.54
N ARG A 315 14.85 -24.76 2.82
CA ARG A 315 14.32 -25.78 1.90
C ARG A 315 12.80 -25.72 1.85
N TYR A 316 12.28 -25.91 0.64
CA TYR A 316 10.86 -25.75 0.34
C TYR A 316 10.05 -26.95 0.82
N LEU A 317 8.97 -26.68 1.55
CA LEU A 317 7.97 -27.67 1.95
C LEU A 317 7.14 -28.15 0.74
N THR A 318 6.98 -27.28 -0.26
CA THR A 318 5.98 -27.40 -1.31
C THR A 318 6.53 -27.01 -2.67
N GLY A 319 5.68 -27.09 -3.71
CA GLY A 319 6.01 -26.62 -5.05
C GLY A 319 7.05 -27.46 -5.78
N LYS A 320 7.60 -26.89 -6.86
CA LYS A 320 8.53 -27.55 -7.78
C LYS A 320 9.83 -28.02 -7.10
N TYR A 321 10.27 -27.31 -6.07
CA TYR A 321 11.55 -27.52 -5.39
C TYR A 321 11.41 -28.17 -4.01
N LYS A 322 10.23 -28.77 -3.75
CA LYS A 322 9.87 -29.49 -2.52
C LYS A 322 10.96 -30.50 -2.12
N MET A 323 11.37 -30.44 -0.86
CA MET A 323 12.30 -31.41 -0.28
C MET A 323 11.66 -32.79 -0.06
N THR A 324 12.49 -33.82 0.14
CA THR A 324 12.04 -35.19 0.43
C THR A 324 12.51 -35.66 1.81
N SER A 325 11.89 -36.69 2.38
CA SER A 325 12.36 -37.28 3.66
C SER A 325 13.79 -37.81 3.58
N THR A 326 14.21 -38.32 2.41
CA THR A 326 15.61 -38.74 2.16
C THR A 326 16.57 -37.55 2.19
N GLU A 327 16.18 -36.43 1.58
CA GLU A 327 16.95 -35.19 1.60
C GLU A 327 17.06 -34.63 3.04
N ILE A 328 15.95 -34.62 3.78
CA ILE A 328 15.93 -34.19 5.20
C ILE A 328 16.95 -34.98 6.02
N ASN A 329 16.94 -36.32 5.91
CA ASN A 329 17.90 -37.18 6.60
C ASN A 329 19.35 -36.89 6.18
N THR A 330 19.59 -36.65 4.89
CA THR A 330 20.91 -36.30 4.35
C THR A 330 21.44 -35.01 4.97
N ILE A 331 20.59 -34.00 5.12
CA ILE A 331 20.94 -32.71 5.73
C ILE A 331 21.30 -32.90 7.21
N PHE A 332 20.46 -33.61 7.98
CA PHE A 332 20.70 -33.80 9.42
C PHE A 332 21.93 -34.65 9.74
N ILE A 333 22.15 -35.76 9.03
CA ILE A 333 23.36 -36.60 9.22
C ILE A 333 24.63 -35.81 8.90
N SER A 334 24.55 -34.84 7.98
CA SER A 334 25.65 -33.93 7.65
C SER A 334 25.89 -32.82 8.68
N GLY A 335 25.11 -32.79 9.77
CA GLY A 335 25.21 -31.78 10.83
C GLY A 335 24.73 -30.39 10.40
N LEU A 336 23.87 -30.33 9.39
CA LEU A 336 23.18 -29.12 8.93
C LEU A 336 21.75 -29.08 9.50
N LYS A 337 21.18 -27.87 9.57
CA LYS A 337 19.81 -27.61 9.99
C LYS A 337 18.92 -27.24 8.82
N ILE A 338 17.60 -27.38 8.97
CA ILE A 338 16.61 -27.03 7.95
C ILE A 338 15.79 -25.83 8.39
N ILE A 339 15.63 -24.85 7.50
CA ILE A 339 14.71 -23.73 7.63
C ILE A 339 13.55 -23.98 6.67
N PRO A 340 12.33 -24.30 7.15
CA PRO A 340 11.21 -24.59 6.26
C PRO A 340 10.68 -23.33 5.56
N ILE A 341 10.63 -23.39 4.23
CA ILE A 341 10.06 -22.34 3.38
C ILE A 341 8.76 -22.87 2.77
N PHE A 342 7.69 -22.08 2.84
CA PHE A 342 6.44 -22.38 2.14
C PHE A 342 6.31 -21.49 0.91
N GLU A 343 6.28 -22.13 -0.27
CA GLU A 343 6.14 -21.45 -1.56
C GLU A 343 5.43 -22.37 -2.56
N THR A 344 4.28 -21.94 -3.07
CA THR A 344 3.52 -22.60 -4.15
C THR A 344 3.10 -21.61 -5.26
N GLY A 345 3.53 -20.35 -5.13
CA GLY A 345 3.19 -19.19 -5.93
C GLY A 345 3.90 -17.97 -5.33
N GLY A 346 3.21 -16.83 -5.21
CA GLY A 346 3.73 -15.68 -4.45
C GLY A 346 4.62 -14.69 -5.21
N TYR A 347 4.78 -14.88 -6.52
CA TYR A 347 5.56 -13.99 -7.41
C TYR A 347 4.70 -12.94 -8.15
N GLU A 348 3.41 -12.85 -7.84
CA GLU A 348 2.49 -11.86 -8.43
C GLU A 348 1.38 -11.42 -7.47
N LEU A 349 0.89 -10.19 -7.62
CA LEU A 349 -0.09 -9.58 -6.72
C LEU A 349 -1.42 -10.36 -6.62
N SER A 350 -1.88 -10.94 -7.73
CA SER A 350 -3.13 -11.70 -7.85
C SER A 350 -3.19 -12.93 -6.95
N TYR A 351 -2.04 -13.49 -6.58
CA TYR A 351 -1.94 -14.63 -5.68
C TYR A 351 -2.37 -14.28 -4.25
N PHE A 352 -2.03 -13.08 -3.77
CA PHE A 352 -2.22 -12.65 -2.39
C PHE A 352 -3.68 -12.24 -2.12
N THR A 353 -4.50 -13.23 -1.80
CA THR A 353 -5.89 -13.05 -1.38
C THR A 353 -6.18 -13.66 -0.02
N PRO A 354 -7.19 -13.18 0.72
CA PRO A 354 -7.58 -13.78 2.00
C PRO A 354 -7.83 -15.30 1.88
N TYR A 355 -8.52 -15.73 0.81
CA TYR A 355 -8.78 -17.15 0.58
C TYR A 355 -7.48 -17.95 0.36
N GLN A 356 -6.55 -17.44 -0.44
CA GLN A 356 -5.26 -18.11 -0.66
C GLN A 356 -4.50 -18.28 0.66
N GLY A 357 -4.54 -17.29 1.56
CA GLY A 357 -3.93 -17.39 2.89
C GLY A 357 -4.50 -18.51 3.74
N ILE A 358 -5.80 -18.80 3.63
CA ILE A 358 -6.43 -19.94 4.31
C ILE A 358 -5.85 -21.26 3.78
N ILE A 359 -5.77 -21.40 2.46
CA ILE A 359 -5.30 -22.61 1.79
C ILE A 359 -3.83 -22.88 2.11
N ASP A 360 -3.00 -21.86 1.95
CA ASP A 360 -1.57 -21.95 2.18
C ASP A 360 -1.25 -22.29 3.63
N ALA A 361 -1.98 -21.71 4.59
CA ALA A 361 -1.80 -22.04 5.99
C ALA A 361 -2.12 -23.51 6.30
N LYS A 362 -3.22 -24.04 5.76
CA LYS A 362 -3.57 -25.46 5.95
C LYS A 362 -2.53 -26.38 5.34
N GLU A 363 -2.11 -26.08 4.12
CA GLU A 363 -1.11 -26.87 3.40
C GLU A 363 0.23 -26.83 4.13
N ALA A 364 0.67 -25.64 4.56
CA ALA A 364 1.90 -25.46 5.34
C ALA A 364 1.89 -26.28 6.63
N ILE A 365 0.81 -26.21 7.42
CA ILE A 365 0.65 -26.97 8.67
C ILE A 365 0.70 -28.46 8.39
N GLN A 366 -0.06 -28.94 7.40
CA GLN A 366 -0.14 -30.36 7.06
C GLN A 366 1.21 -30.89 6.58
N VAL A 367 1.84 -30.21 5.63
CA VAL A 367 3.11 -30.66 5.04
C VAL A 367 4.25 -30.60 6.06
N ALA A 368 4.29 -29.57 6.92
CA ALA A 368 5.28 -29.51 8.00
C ALA A 368 5.11 -30.68 8.99
N HIS A 369 3.86 -31.02 9.30
CA HIS A 369 3.52 -32.15 10.17
C HIS A 369 3.86 -33.51 9.55
N ASP A 370 3.56 -33.70 8.26
CA ASP A 370 3.88 -34.92 7.52
C ASP A 370 5.39 -35.18 7.45
N PHE A 371 6.19 -34.11 7.34
CA PHE A 371 7.64 -34.20 7.45
C PHE A 371 8.15 -34.38 8.89
N GLY A 372 7.29 -34.22 9.89
CA GLY A 372 7.63 -34.38 11.30
C GLY A 372 8.35 -33.19 11.93
N PHE A 373 8.25 -31.98 11.36
CA PHE A 373 8.85 -30.80 11.98
C PHE A 373 8.30 -30.57 13.39
N ASN A 374 9.19 -30.20 14.31
CA ASN A 374 8.90 -30.14 15.73
C ASN A 374 7.97 -28.97 16.11
N LYS A 375 7.44 -29.03 17.32
CA LYS A 375 6.72 -27.90 17.91
C LYS A 375 7.61 -26.66 17.94
N GLY A 376 7.05 -25.50 17.63
CA GLY A 376 7.75 -24.23 17.63
C GLY A 376 8.54 -23.91 16.36
N THR A 377 8.59 -24.84 15.39
CA THR A 377 9.23 -24.58 14.09
C THR A 377 8.58 -23.39 13.38
N ILE A 378 9.40 -22.48 12.88
CA ILE A 378 8.97 -21.32 12.10
C ILE A 378 8.90 -21.72 10.63
N ILE A 379 7.73 -21.52 10.00
CA ILE A 379 7.52 -21.72 8.57
C ILE A 379 7.51 -20.35 7.89
N TYR A 380 8.42 -20.12 6.93
CA TYR A 380 8.52 -18.85 6.22
C TYR A 380 7.66 -18.83 4.97
N PHE A 381 6.58 -18.04 4.98
CA PHE A 381 5.70 -17.83 3.82
C PHE A 381 6.27 -16.76 2.91
N THR A 382 6.36 -17.02 1.60
CA THR A 382 7.04 -16.13 0.65
C THR A 382 6.15 -15.04 0.05
N VAL A 383 6.71 -13.83 -0.05
CA VAL A 383 6.21 -12.71 -0.87
C VAL A 383 7.34 -12.31 -1.82
N ASP A 384 7.48 -13.06 -2.92
CA ASP A 384 8.65 -12.99 -3.81
C ASP A 384 8.39 -12.13 -5.08
N PHE A 385 7.97 -10.88 -4.87
CA PHE A 385 7.82 -9.89 -5.93
C PHE A 385 7.95 -8.46 -5.40
N ASP A 386 8.09 -7.48 -6.29
CA ASP A 386 8.15 -6.07 -5.89
C ASP A 386 6.77 -5.52 -5.48
N ALA A 387 6.34 -5.86 -4.26
CA ALA A 387 5.11 -5.35 -3.68
C ALA A 387 5.28 -3.88 -3.26
N LEU A 388 4.58 -2.98 -3.95
CA LEU A 388 4.50 -1.57 -3.56
C LEU A 388 3.71 -1.42 -2.25
N ASP A 389 3.90 -0.32 -1.51
CA ASP A 389 3.25 -0.13 -0.20
C ASP A 389 1.70 -0.22 -0.26
N GLY A 390 1.11 0.28 -1.36
CA GLY A 390 -0.33 0.10 -1.63
C GLY A 390 -0.73 -1.37 -1.79
N ASN A 391 0.11 -2.19 -2.44
CA ASN A 391 -0.11 -3.62 -2.60
C ASN A 391 0.00 -4.38 -1.27
N VAL A 392 0.93 -3.98 -0.40
CA VAL A 392 1.07 -4.55 0.94
C VAL A 392 -0.23 -4.35 1.73
N THR A 393 -0.76 -3.12 1.69
CA THR A 393 -2.02 -2.77 2.35
C THR A 393 -3.22 -3.53 1.76
N SER A 394 -3.35 -3.56 0.44
CA SER A 394 -4.56 -4.06 -0.23
C SER A 394 -4.63 -5.59 -0.34
N SER A 395 -3.49 -6.27 -0.30
CA SER A 395 -3.41 -7.70 -0.67
C SER A 395 -2.59 -8.53 0.32
N VAL A 396 -1.36 -8.11 0.64
CA VAL A 396 -0.45 -8.93 1.48
C VAL A 396 -0.91 -8.99 2.94
N LEU A 397 -1.29 -7.87 3.55
CA LEU A 397 -1.80 -7.86 4.93
C LEU A 397 -3.10 -8.68 5.09
N PRO A 398 -4.11 -8.57 4.18
CA PRO A 398 -5.27 -9.45 4.20
C PRO A 398 -4.95 -10.95 4.06
N TYR A 399 -3.97 -11.31 3.22
CA TYR A 399 -3.50 -12.68 3.05
C TYR A 399 -2.89 -13.23 4.36
N PHE A 400 -1.94 -12.49 4.97
CA PHE A 400 -1.30 -12.91 6.21
C PHE A 400 -2.24 -12.93 7.41
N ARG A 401 -3.26 -12.05 7.45
CA ARG A 401 -4.30 -12.11 8.48
C ARG A 401 -5.00 -13.47 8.48
N GLU A 402 -5.35 -14.01 7.31
CA GLU A 402 -6.03 -15.30 7.25
C GLU A 402 -5.08 -16.49 7.53
N ILE A 403 -3.78 -16.38 7.24
CA ILE A 403 -2.78 -17.33 7.75
C ILE A 403 -2.75 -17.32 9.28
N TYR A 404 -2.66 -16.13 9.88
CA TYR A 404 -2.65 -15.98 11.34
C TYR A 404 -3.90 -16.56 12.00
N ARG A 405 -5.08 -16.30 11.42
CA ARG A 405 -6.36 -16.87 11.90
C ARG A 405 -6.41 -18.38 11.73
N ALA A 406 -5.83 -18.91 10.66
CA ALA A 406 -5.69 -20.35 10.44
C ALA A 406 -4.84 -21.04 11.50
N PHE A 407 -3.68 -20.48 11.80
CA PHE A 407 -2.80 -21.00 12.86
C PHE A 407 -3.48 -20.91 14.22
N SER A 408 -4.16 -19.80 14.50
CA SER A 408 -4.88 -19.58 15.76
C SER A 408 -6.02 -20.58 15.98
N ARG A 409 -6.83 -20.85 14.95
CA ARG A 409 -8.00 -21.74 15.07
C ARG A 409 -7.60 -23.23 15.13
N THR A 410 -6.54 -23.63 14.42
CA THR A 410 -5.99 -24.99 14.54
C THR A 410 -5.21 -25.18 15.83
N LYS A 411 -4.79 -24.10 16.50
CA LYS A 411 -3.92 -24.17 17.68
C LYS A 411 -2.64 -24.97 17.38
N THR A 412 -2.13 -24.83 16.16
CA THR A 412 -0.86 -25.44 15.77
C THR A 412 0.28 -24.87 16.63
N ASP A 413 1.27 -25.71 16.94
CA ASP A 413 2.50 -25.29 17.62
C ASP A 413 3.53 -24.68 16.65
N TYR A 414 3.27 -24.70 15.34
CA TYR A 414 4.10 -24.02 14.35
C TYR A 414 3.96 -22.50 14.46
N LYS A 415 5.00 -21.79 14.02
CA LYS A 415 5.06 -20.33 14.03
C LYS A 415 5.13 -19.77 12.63
N ILE A 416 4.63 -18.56 12.46
CA ILE A 416 4.57 -17.87 11.16
C ILE A 416 5.82 -17.00 11.02
N GLY A 417 6.65 -17.32 10.02
CA GLY A 417 7.68 -16.43 9.49
C GLY A 417 7.25 -15.87 8.13
N ILE A 418 7.91 -14.80 7.71
CA ILE A 418 7.70 -14.21 6.38
C ILE A 418 9.02 -14.10 5.63
N TYR A 419 9.01 -14.44 4.36
CA TYR A 419 10.05 -14.06 3.40
C TYR A 419 9.56 -12.93 2.49
N GLY A 420 10.37 -11.88 2.29
CA GLY A 420 10.04 -10.77 1.39
C GLY A 420 10.89 -9.52 1.57
N ALA A 421 10.51 -8.43 0.90
CA ALA A 421 11.21 -7.16 0.98
C ALA A 421 11.04 -6.50 2.36
N ARG A 422 11.98 -5.64 2.77
CA ARG A 422 12.02 -4.99 4.10
C ARG A 422 10.69 -4.37 4.52
N ASN A 423 10.04 -3.59 3.65
CA ASN A 423 8.73 -2.98 3.95
C ASN A 423 7.65 -4.05 4.19
N VAL A 424 7.62 -5.09 3.35
CA VAL A 424 6.63 -6.18 3.44
C VAL A 424 6.78 -6.90 4.77
N CYS A 425 7.99 -7.36 5.10
CA CYS A 425 8.32 -8.01 6.36
C CYS A 425 7.95 -7.14 7.56
N SER A 426 8.42 -5.88 7.58
CA SER A 426 8.17 -4.95 8.68
C SER A 426 6.67 -4.73 8.92
N ARG A 427 5.87 -4.62 7.86
CA ARG A 427 4.43 -4.36 7.98
C ARG A 427 3.64 -5.58 8.42
N VAL A 428 3.98 -6.78 7.94
CA VAL A 428 3.35 -8.02 8.40
C VAL A 428 3.69 -8.29 9.87
N ALA A 429 4.95 -8.08 10.27
CA ALA A 429 5.38 -8.19 11.65
C ALA A 429 4.70 -7.15 12.57
N ALA A 430 4.54 -5.91 12.12
CA ALA A 430 3.89 -4.84 12.89
C ALA A 430 2.40 -5.12 13.16
N GLU A 431 1.72 -5.87 12.30
CA GLU A 431 0.35 -6.35 12.55
C GLU A 431 0.30 -7.57 13.48
N GLY A 432 1.45 -8.15 13.83
CA GLY A 432 1.55 -9.35 14.68
C GLY A 432 1.25 -10.66 13.96
N TYR A 433 1.20 -10.66 12.62
CA TYR A 433 0.90 -11.86 11.84
C TYR A 433 2.11 -12.78 11.65
N SER A 434 3.33 -12.25 11.73
CA SER A 434 4.59 -13.01 11.70
C SER A 434 5.44 -12.72 12.94
N CYS A 435 6.27 -13.69 13.34
CA CYS A 435 7.18 -13.56 14.47
C CYS A 435 8.67 -13.53 14.07
N SER A 436 8.97 -13.62 12.76
CA SER A 436 10.33 -13.73 12.23
C SER A 436 10.37 -13.29 10.77
N SER A 437 11.38 -12.49 10.41
CA SER A 437 11.57 -12.01 9.05
C SER A 437 12.79 -12.61 8.36
N PHE A 438 12.57 -13.16 7.18
CA PHE A 438 13.58 -13.60 6.21
C PHE A 438 13.60 -12.60 5.03
N VAL A 439 14.57 -11.70 5.04
CA VAL A 439 14.55 -10.53 4.18
C VAL A 439 15.24 -10.83 2.85
N CYS A 440 14.60 -10.50 1.73
CA CYS A 440 15.14 -10.67 0.38
C CYS A 440 15.99 -9.46 -0.06
N ASP A 441 17.00 -9.10 0.72
CA ASP A 441 17.78 -7.88 0.49
C ASP A 441 18.63 -7.91 -0.78
N MET A 442 18.93 -9.10 -1.34
CA MET A 442 19.55 -9.28 -2.66
C MET A 442 18.74 -8.73 -3.82
N SER A 443 17.41 -8.64 -3.65
CA SER A 443 16.50 -7.94 -4.56
C SER A 443 16.57 -6.42 -4.34
N SER A 444 17.76 -5.84 -4.51
CA SER A 444 18.06 -4.41 -4.28
C SER A 444 17.30 -3.45 -5.21
N GLY A 445 16.70 -3.97 -6.28
CA GLY A 445 15.81 -3.23 -7.18
C GLY A 445 14.37 -3.11 -6.67
N PHE A 446 13.95 -3.95 -5.71
CA PHE A 446 12.58 -3.91 -5.18
C PHE A 446 12.33 -2.61 -4.42
N SER A 447 11.21 -1.97 -4.73
CA SER A 447 10.72 -0.75 -4.09
C SER A 447 10.61 -0.91 -2.58
N GLY A 448 10.19 -2.09 -2.10
CA GLY A 448 10.10 -2.43 -0.67
C GLY A 448 11.45 -2.52 0.06
N ASN A 449 12.58 -2.49 -0.65
CA ASN A 449 13.94 -2.48 -0.11
C ASN A 449 14.63 -1.09 -0.20
N LEU A 450 13.99 -0.11 -0.86
CA LEU A 450 14.56 1.21 -1.09
C LEU A 450 13.95 2.25 -0.14
N GLY A 451 14.73 2.69 0.85
CA GLY A 451 14.27 3.66 1.86
C GLY A 451 13.52 3.02 3.03
N TYR A 452 13.71 1.71 3.25
CA TYR A 452 13.18 1.00 4.41
C TYR A 452 14.32 0.41 5.24
N PRO A 453 14.33 0.61 6.57
CA PRO A 453 15.30 -0.04 7.44
C PRO A 453 15.09 -1.55 7.45
N LEU A 454 16.14 -2.30 7.79
CA LEU A 454 16.03 -3.73 8.04
C LEU A 454 15.02 -3.98 9.18
N PRO A 455 14.07 -4.93 9.06
CA PRO A 455 13.03 -5.17 10.06
C PRO A 455 13.60 -5.47 11.44
N LYS A 456 12.94 -5.04 12.52
CA LYS A 456 13.44 -5.28 13.89
C LYS A 456 13.49 -6.76 14.27
N ASP A 457 12.63 -7.57 13.66
CA ASP A 457 12.49 -9.02 13.84
C ASP A 457 13.23 -9.82 12.75
N TRP A 458 14.17 -9.20 12.03
CA TRP A 458 14.97 -9.92 11.03
C TRP A 458 15.78 -11.04 11.70
N THR A 459 15.69 -12.22 11.12
CA THR A 459 16.44 -13.41 11.54
C THR A 459 17.34 -13.95 10.45
N ILE A 460 16.93 -13.76 9.20
CA ILE A 460 17.66 -14.17 8.01
C ILE A 460 17.66 -12.99 7.04
N ASP A 461 18.82 -12.70 6.46
CA ASP A 461 19.02 -11.64 5.49
C ASP A 461 19.76 -12.21 4.27
N GLN A 462 19.04 -12.32 3.15
CA GLN A 462 19.54 -12.89 1.89
C GLN A 462 20.26 -11.81 1.09
N ILE A 463 21.57 -11.96 0.86
CA ILE A 463 22.39 -10.84 0.37
C ILE A 463 23.12 -11.08 -0.96
N SER A 464 23.30 -12.34 -1.37
CA SER A 464 23.99 -12.67 -2.63
C SER A 464 23.78 -14.12 -3.06
N THR A 465 23.82 -14.38 -4.36
CA THR A 465 23.95 -15.73 -4.91
C THR A 465 25.42 -16.09 -5.08
N VAL A 466 25.82 -17.30 -4.66
CA VAL A 466 27.18 -17.83 -4.81
C VAL A 466 27.17 -19.29 -5.25
N THR A 467 28.22 -19.70 -5.96
CA THR A 467 28.41 -21.09 -6.40
C THR A 467 29.59 -21.71 -5.67
N LEU A 468 29.37 -22.88 -5.09
CA LEU A 468 30.34 -23.59 -4.26
C LEU A 468 30.63 -24.98 -4.83
N GLY A 469 31.81 -25.51 -4.56
CA GLY A 469 32.21 -26.86 -4.98
C GLY A 469 32.42 -27.01 -6.49
N SER A 470 32.46 -28.26 -6.95
CA SER A 470 32.68 -28.63 -8.35
C SER A 470 32.09 -30.00 -8.64
N GLY A 471 31.77 -30.30 -9.91
CA GLY A 471 31.24 -31.62 -10.31
C GLY A 471 29.93 -31.96 -9.60
N SER A 472 29.79 -33.19 -9.09
CA SER A 472 28.59 -33.63 -8.34
C SER A 472 28.33 -32.83 -7.06
N ALA A 473 29.38 -32.21 -6.52
CA ALA A 473 29.34 -31.41 -5.30
C ALA A 473 29.04 -29.93 -5.55
N GLN A 474 28.96 -29.50 -6.81
CA GLN A 474 28.67 -28.11 -7.16
C GLN A 474 27.24 -27.74 -6.75
N ILE A 475 27.09 -26.58 -6.12
CA ILE A 475 25.78 -26.05 -5.72
C ILE A 475 25.79 -24.52 -5.82
N GLU A 476 24.79 -23.97 -6.50
CA GLU A 476 24.44 -22.56 -6.42
C GLU A 476 23.45 -22.38 -5.27
N ILE A 477 23.73 -21.38 -4.43
CA ILE A 477 22.94 -21.05 -3.25
C ILE A 477 22.75 -19.53 -3.16
N ASP A 478 21.69 -19.14 -2.48
CA ASP A 478 21.57 -17.80 -1.94
C ASP A 478 22.15 -17.77 -0.52
N ASN A 479 23.10 -16.88 -0.30
CA ASN A 479 23.91 -16.75 0.90
C ASN A 479 23.22 -15.81 1.90
N ASN A 480 23.01 -16.34 3.11
CA ASN A 480 22.17 -15.72 4.12
C ASN A 480 22.94 -15.39 5.40
N ILE A 481 22.87 -14.12 5.80
CA ILE A 481 23.32 -13.66 7.12
C ILE A 481 22.23 -14.01 8.15
N CYS A 482 22.62 -14.45 9.33
CA CYS A 482 21.69 -14.75 10.42
C CYS A 482 21.94 -13.83 11.61
N SER A 483 20.87 -13.28 12.19
CA SER A 483 20.95 -12.47 13.40
C SER A 483 20.96 -13.31 14.69
N VAL A 484 20.63 -14.59 14.57
CA VAL A 484 20.51 -15.55 15.67
C VAL A 484 21.44 -16.74 15.48
N ASP A 485 22.03 -17.21 16.57
CA ASP A 485 23.00 -18.31 16.54
C ASP A 485 22.36 -19.69 16.26
N ASN A 486 21.09 -19.86 16.62
CA ASN A 486 20.39 -21.15 16.56
C ASN A 486 19.16 -21.07 15.64
N ILE A 487 19.40 -21.10 14.33
CA ILE A 487 18.34 -21.09 13.33
C ILE A 487 18.08 -22.47 12.73
N GLY A 488 16.79 -22.73 12.43
CA GLY A 488 16.33 -23.96 11.81
C GLY A 488 16.28 -25.16 12.75
N GLU A 489 15.76 -26.26 12.24
CA GLU A 489 15.59 -27.53 12.95
C GLU A 489 16.77 -28.45 12.68
N SER A 490 17.24 -29.17 13.71
CA SER A 490 18.32 -30.17 13.58
C SER A 490 17.82 -31.62 13.59
N ASN A 491 16.53 -31.83 13.82
CA ASN A 491 15.88 -33.13 13.80
C ASN A 491 14.37 -32.96 13.53
N ILE A 492 13.69 -34.08 13.33
CA ILE A 492 12.24 -34.18 13.18
C ILE A 492 11.70 -35.29 14.09
N THR A 493 10.44 -35.15 14.50
CA THR A 493 9.69 -36.17 15.23
C THR A 493 8.43 -36.51 14.44
N LEU A 494 8.43 -37.65 13.75
CA LEU A 494 7.25 -38.13 13.03
C LEU A 494 6.07 -38.38 13.98
N ASN A 495 4.85 -38.18 13.50
CA ASN A 495 3.62 -38.37 14.25
C ASN A 495 3.54 -37.53 15.54
N ASN A 496 4.23 -36.39 15.59
CA ASN A 496 4.04 -35.42 16.66
C ASN A 496 2.64 -34.76 16.55
N ASN A 497 2.27 -33.94 17.53
CA ASN A 497 0.99 -33.22 17.53
C ASN A 497 1.14 -31.70 17.25
N ALA A 498 2.20 -31.30 16.54
CA ALA A 498 2.47 -29.89 16.23
C ALA A 498 1.45 -29.27 15.26
N SER A 499 0.78 -30.08 14.43
CA SER A 499 -0.32 -29.61 13.56
C SER A 499 -1.54 -29.09 14.34
N GLY A 500 -1.69 -29.49 15.60
CA GLY A 500 -2.82 -29.11 16.44
C GLY A 500 -4.11 -29.82 16.06
N LEU A 501 -5.20 -29.06 16.02
CA LEU A 501 -6.56 -29.52 15.72
C LEU A 501 -6.84 -29.42 14.20
N PRO A 502 -7.69 -30.31 13.66
CA PRO A 502 -8.23 -30.14 12.32
C PRO A 502 -8.90 -28.77 12.19
N ASP A 503 -8.67 -28.16 11.05
CA ASP A 503 -9.25 -26.86 10.78
C ASP A 503 -10.78 -26.95 10.57
N PRO A 504 -11.60 -26.27 11.39
CA PRO A 504 -13.07 -26.28 11.24
C PRO A 504 -13.54 -25.60 9.95
N ALA A 505 -12.71 -24.76 9.31
CA ALA A 505 -13.07 -23.96 8.15
C ALA A 505 -13.03 -24.76 6.83
N GLN A 506 -13.91 -25.74 6.62
CA GLN A 506 -13.84 -26.65 5.47
C GLN A 506 -14.28 -26.03 4.13
N LYS A 507 -15.35 -25.21 4.13
CA LYS A 507 -15.86 -24.49 2.95
C LYS A 507 -16.04 -23.02 3.27
N VAL A 508 -15.00 -22.24 3.01
CA VAL A 508 -14.96 -20.81 3.33
C VAL A 508 -15.68 -20.02 2.23
N LEU A 509 -16.73 -19.29 2.64
CA LEU A 509 -17.44 -18.35 1.78
C LEU A 509 -17.03 -16.92 2.11
N GLU A 510 -17.34 -16.00 1.20
CA GLU A 510 -17.24 -14.57 1.45
C GLU A 510 -18.61 -13.99 1.84
N ARG A 511 -18.62 -13.21 2.93
CA ARG A 511 -19.78 -12.46 3.43
C ARG A 511 -19.51 -10.97 3.19
N ILE A 512 -20.23 -10.38 2.24
CA ILE A 512 -19.97 -9.02 1.78
C ILE A 512 -21.01 -8.08 2.38
N VAL A 513 -20.57 -6.97 2.95
CA VAL A 513 -21.42 -5.84 3.30
C VAL A 513 -21.01 -4.66 2.43
N VAL A 514 -21.98 -4.07 1.72
CA VAL A 514 -21.75 -2.97 0.79
C VAL A 514 -22.34 -1.68 1.35
N SER A 515 -21.55 -0.61 1.36
CA SER A 515 -21.99 0.73 1.73
C SER A 515 -21.91 1.68 0.54
N GLY A 516 -23.04 2.28 0.19
CA GLY A 516 -23.08 3.47 -0.67
C GLY A 516 -22.71 4.74 0.10
N SER A 517 -23.10 5.87 -0.49
CA SER A 517 -22.91 7.20 0.08
C SER A 517 -24.22 7.98 0.09
N GLU A 518 -24.35 8.84 1.09
CA GLU A 518 -25.47 9.78 1.20
C GLU A 518 -25.13 11.08 0.44
N TYR A 519 -26.11 11.74 -0.17
CA TYR A 519 -25.92 13.08 -0.75
C TYR A 519 -25.51 14.12 0.30
N ASP A 520 -24.99 15.29 -0.08
CA ASP A 520 -24.43 16.27 0.86
C ASP A 520 -25.47 16.74 1.91
N CYS A 521 -25.44 16.05 3.05
CA CYS A 521 -26.27 16.29 4.21
C CYS A 521 -25.34 16.59 5.40
N LYS A 522 -24.55 17.67 5.30
CA LYS A 522 -23.76 18.26 6.40
C LYS A 522 -24.66 18.77 7.54
N VAL A 523 -25.39 17.86 8.16
CA VAL A 523 -26.21 18.07 9.35
C VAL A 523 -25.64 17.21 10.48
N ASN A 524 -25.60 17.77 11.69
CA ASN A 524 -25.17 17.00 12.86
C ASN A 524 -26.30 16.03 13.28
N ILE A 525 -25.96 15.04 14.10
CA ILE A 525 -26.88 13.98 14.54
C ILE A 525 -28.12 14.50 15.31
N PHE A 526 -28.01 15.65 16.00
CA PHE A 526 -29.17 16.23 16.68
C PHE A 526 -30.19 16.77 15.66
N ASP A 527 -29.72 17.35 14.55
CA ASP A 527 -30.57 17.81 13.46
C ASP A 527 -31.12 16.65 12.62
N VAL A 528 -30.37 15.54 12.48
CA VAL A 528 -30.84 14.29 11.87
C VAL A 528 -32.11 13.80 12.56
N ILE A 529 -32.08 13.72 13.88
CA ILE A 529 -33.16 13.10 14.64
C ILE A 529 -34.32 14.06 14.85
N LYS A 530 -34.04 15.33 15.16
CA LYS A 530 -35.09 16.35 15.38
C LYS A 530 -35.88 16.67 14.10
N LEU A 531 -35.24 16.58 12.93
CA LEU A 531 -35.84 16.94 11.65
C LEU A 531 -36.13 15.73 10.74
N GLY A 532 -35.88 14.51 11.22
CA GLY A 532 -36.02 13.28 10.41
C GLY A 532 -35.12 13.29 9.16
N LYS A 533 -33.94 13.93 9.24
CA LYS A 533 -32.99 14.06 8.14
C LYS A 533 -32.03 12.87 8.11
N ARG A 534 -31.30 12.75 7.00
CA ARG A 534 -30.17 11.82 6.85
C ARG A 534 -28.86 12.56 7.07
N TYR A 535 -27.76 11.83 7.27
CA TYR A 535 -26.42 12.39 7.43
C TYR A 535 -25.38 11.54 6.68
N LYS A 536 -24.16 12.08 6.56
CA LYS A 536 -23.05 11.54 5.76
C LYS A 536 -22.80 10.03 5.92
N TYR A 537 -22.97 9.47 7.12
CA TYR A 537 -22.60 8.07 7.44
C TYR A 537 -23.80 7.12 7.61
N ASN A 538 -24.96 7.50 7.06
CA ASN A 538 -26.22 6.77 7.18
C ASN A 538 -26.16 5.31 6.66
N PHE A 539 -25.28 5.02 5.69
CA PHE A 539 -25.05 3.66 5.17
C PHE A 539 -23.81 2.96 5.75
N ILE A 540 -23.03 3.67 6.56
CA ILE A 540 -21.79 3.17 7.18
C ILE A 540 -22.12 2.48 8.51
N GLU A 541 -22.91 3.10 9.36
CA GLU A 541 -23.21 2.54 10.69
C GLU A 541 -24.03 1.24 10.64
N PRO A 542 -25.09 1.10 9.82
CA PRO A 542 -25.76 -0.19 9.65
C PRO A 542 -24.85 -1.27 9.07
N ALA A 543 -23.92 -0.89 8.19
CA ALA A 543 -22.94 -1.82 7.64
C ALA A 543 -21.97 -2.35 8.70
N ILE A 544 -21.50 -1.48 9.61
CA ILE A 544 -20.68 -1.89 10.77
C ILE A 544 -21.42 -2.92 11.64
N ASN A 545 -22.71 -2.72 11.88
CA ASN A 545 -23.53 -3.67 12.62
C ASN A 545 -23.62 -5.04 11.91
N GLU A 546 -23.88 -5.03 10.60
CA GLU A 546 -23.93 -6.27 9.80
C GLU A 546 -22.58 -7.00 9.74
N LEU A 547 -21.46 -6.27 9.64
CA LEU A 547 -20.11 -6.84 9.65
C LEU A 547 -19.84 -7.59 10.96
N LYS A 548 -20.24 -7.02 12.10
CA LYS A 548 -20.14 -7.68 13.41
C LYS A 548 -20.98 -8.96 13.46
N LYS A 549 -22.24 -8.87 13.03
CA LYS A 549 -23.14 -10.03 12.95
C LYS A 549 -22.59 -11.14 12.07
N PHE A 550 -22.04 -10.81 10.90
CA PHE A 550 -21.38 -11.81 10.04
C PHE A 550 -20.15 -12.42 10.71
N ARG A 551 -19.37 -11.65 11.46
CA ARG A 551 -18.23 -12.17 12.21
C ARG A 551 -18.64 -13.13 13.32
N GLU A 552 -19.76 -12.87 13.99
CA GLU A 552 -20.31 -13.74 15.03
C GLU A 552 -20.94 -15.02 14.43
N GLN A 553 -21.74 -14.87 13.38
CA GLN A 553 -22.49 -15.97 12.76
C GLN A 553 -21.60 -16.88 11.90
N TYR A 554 -20.59 -16.31 11.24
CA TYR A 554 -19.68 -17.00 10.33
C TYR A 554 -18.22 -16.77 10.73
N PRO A 555 -17.80 -17.29 11.90
CA PRO A 555 -16.49 -16.99 12.50
C PRO A 555 -15.30 -17.43 11.63
N TYR A 556 -15.51 -18.35 10.69
CA TYR A 556 -14.48 -18.89 9.81
C TYR A 556 -14.50 -18.31 8.39
N ASP A 557 -15.55 -17.57 8.04
CA ASP A 557 -15.69 -17.02 6.70
C ASP A 557 -14.88 -15.72 6.54
N ILE A 558 -14.63 -15.41 5.28
CA ILE A 558 -14.07 -14.12 4.89
C ILE A 558 -15.22 -13.12 5.00
N VAL A 559 -15.04 -12.07 5.79
CA VAL A 559 -16.01 -10.97 5.89
C VAL A 559 -15.36 -9.75 5.28
N THR A 560 -16.06 -9.09 4.36
CA THR A 560 -15.54 -7.93 3.63
C THR A 560 -16.52 -6.78 3.64
N TRP A 561 -16.02 -5.60 3.95
CA TRP A 561 -16.69 -4.33 3.77
C TRP A 561 -16.29 -3.70 2.44
N LEU A 562 -17.26 -3.53 1.54
CA LEU A 562 -17.07 -2.92 0.22
C LEU A 562 -17.73 -1.53 0.19
N ILE A 563 -16.97 -0.47 -0.05
CA ILE A 563 -17.46 0.91 0.12
C ILE A 563 -17.32 1.70 -1.18
N SER A 564 -18.38 2.40 -1.59
CA SER A 564 -18.30 3.41 -2.65
C SER A 564 -17.51 4.62 -2.14
N SER A 565 -16.36 4.89 -2.73
CA SER A 565 -15.36 5.77 -2.11
C SER A 565 -15.47 7.25 -2.48
N ILE A 566 -16.16 7.61 -3.57
CA ILE A 566 -16.02 8.96 -4.14
C ILE A 566 -16.62 10.06 -3.25
N ALA A 567 -17.67 9.77 -2.49
CA ALA A 567 -18.32 10.76 -1.64
C ALA A 567 -17.62 10.99 -0.29
N TYR A 568 -16.60 10.18 0.03
CA TYR A 568 -15.88 10.22 1.29
C TYR A 568 -14.52 10.88 1.11
N ASP A 569 -14.14 11.71 2.07
CA ASP A 569 -12.82 12.32 2.07
C ASP A 569 -11.75 11.33 2.54
N TYR A 570 -10.47 11.69 2.37
CA TYR A 570 -9.37 10.81 2.75
C TYR A 570 -9.39 10.42 4.24
N SER A 571 -9.83 11.32 5.12
CA SER A 571 -9.89 11.05 6.56
C SER A 571 -10.98 10.03 6.90
N ASP A 572 -12.12 10.08 6.21
CA ASP A 572 -13.17 9.06 6.31
C ASP A 572 -12.64 7.68 5.90
N LEU A 573 -11.97 7.60 4.75
CA LEU A 573 -11.48 6.33 4.21
C LEU A 573 -10.45 5.69 5.15
N GLU A 574 -9.57 6.48 5.77
CA GLU A 574 -8.65 6.00 6.81
C GLU A 574 -9.38 5.57 8.08
N ASN A 575 -10.41 6.31 8.50
CA ASN A 575 -11.26 5.94 9.63
C ASN A 575 -11.96 4.60 9.41
N PHE A 576 -12.49 4.36 8.20
CA PHE A 576 -13.13 3.09 7.82
C PHE A 576 -12.13 1.94 7.83
N LYS A 577 -10.91 2.15 7.33
CA LYS A 577 -9.84 1.15 7.40
C LYS A 577 -9.49 0.80 8.85
N ASP A 578 -9.39 1.79 9.74
CA ASP A 578 -9.15 1.56 11.18
C ASP A 578 -10.32 0.77 11.81
N THR A 579 -11.57 1.12 11.51
CA THR A 579 -12.72 0.36 12.00
C THR A 579 -12.74 -1.07 11.46
N ALA A 580 -12.49 -1.28 10.16
CA ALA A 580 -12.39 -2.62 9.57
C ALA A 580 -11.29 -3.45 10.23
N LYS A 581 -10.14 -2.84 10.52
CA LYS A 581 -9.03 -3.47 11.25
C LYS A 581 -9.46 -3.93 12.66
N LYS A 582 -10.13 -3.08 13.43
CA LYS A 582 -10.66 -3.44 14.78
C LYS A 582 -11.65 -4.60 14.72
N LEU A 583 -12.49 -4.64 13.70
CA LEU A 583 -13.44 -5.74 13.46
C LEU A 583 -12.79 -6.98 12.83
N GLN A 584 -11.50 -6.91 12.49
CA GLN A 584 -10.76 -7.93 11.77
C GLN A 584 -11.43 -8.34 10.45
N VAL A 585 -12.07 -7.41 9.74
CA VAL A 585 -12.70 -7.64 8.43
C VAL A 585 -11.80 -7.12 7.30
N ASN A 586 -12.00 -7.65 6.10
CA ASN A 586 -11.40 -7.07 4.90
C ASN A 586 -12.13 -5.77 4.55
N ILE A 587 -11.42 -4.84 3.91
CA ILE A 587 -12.02 -3.63 3.36
C ILE A 587 -11.56 -3.45 1.91
N ALA A 588 -12.50 -3.08 1.06
CA ALA A 588 -12.25 -2.74 -0.33
C ALA A 588 -13.08 -1.51 -0.72
N PHE A 589 -12.58 -0.77 -1.70
CA PHE A 589 -13.22 0.44 -2.20
C PHE A 589 -13.49 0.30 -3.68
N PHE A 590 -14.59 0.90 -4.14
CA PHE A 590 -14.90 1.04 -5.56
C PHE A 590 -15.30 2.48 -5.87
N LYS A 591 -15.12 2.87 -7.12
CA LYS A 591 -15.42 4.21 -7.64
C LYS A 591 -16.53 4.21 -8.67
N ASP A 592 -16.81 3.07 -9.28
CA ASP A 592 -17.88 2.93 -10.25
C ASP A 592 -18.48 1.52 -10.24
N THR A 593 -19.55 1.35 -11.00
CA THR A 593 -20.24 0.05 -11.17
C THR A 593 -19.35 -1.02 -11.80
N THR A 594 -18.34 -0.64 -12.59
CA THR A 594 -17.38 -1.58 -13.21
C THR A 594 -16.42 -2.15 -12.17
N GLU A 595 -15.88 -1.29 -11.30
CA GLU A 595 -15.05 -1.72 -10.16
C GLU A 595 -15.85 -2.57 -9.17
N PHE A 596 -17.11 -2.22 -8.91
CA PHE A 596 -18.03 -3.04 -8.10
C PHE A 596 -18.21 -4.44 -8.72
N ALA A 597 -18.62 -4.53 -10.00
CA ALA A 597 -18.81 -5.81 -10.69
C ALA A 597 -17.51 -6.62 -10.76
N SER A 598 -16.38 -5.95 -10.99
CA SER A 598 -15.04 -6.57 -11.00
C SER A 598 -14.70 -7.20 -9.66
N TYR A 599 -15.01 -6.53 -8.54
CA TYR A 599 -14.84 -7.09 -7.21
C TYR A 599 -15.73 -8.32 -6.99
N ILE A 600 -17.01 -8.24 -7.35
CA ILE A 600 -17.96 -9.36 -7.23
C ILE A 600 -17.50 -10.58 -8.04
N ASN A 601 -16.83 -10.38 -9.17
CA ASN A 601 -16.37 -11.48 -10.04
C ASN A 601 -14.99 -12.05 -9.68
N ARG A 602 -14.26 -11.46 -8.74
CA ARG A 602 -12.84 -11.78 -8.49
C ARG A 602 -12.65 -13.14 -7.80
N ASN A 603 -11.86 -14.03 -8.41
CA ASN A 603 -11.35 -15.28 -7.82
C ASN A 603 -12.44 -16.22 -7.24
N ARG A 604 -13.58 -16.33 -7.95
CA ARG A 604 -14.77 -17.03 -7.46
C ARG A 604 -14.80 -18.53 -7.73
N ASP A 605 -13.91 -19.02 -8.57
CA ASP A 605 -13.53 -20.43 -8.65
C ASP A 605 -13.07 -20.98 -7.29
N LYS A 606 -12.44 -20.12 -6.48
CA LYS A 606 -11.89 -20.45 -5.17
C LYS A 606 -12.84 -20.13 -4.00
N CYS A 607 -13.33 -18.90 -3.91
CA CYS A 607 -14.21 -18.45 -2.82
C CYS A 607 -15.50 -17.84 -3.36
N LYS A 608 -16.62 -18.54 -3.15
CA LYS A 608 -17.95 -18.09 -3.56
C LYS A 608 -18.53 -17.10 -2.55
N ILE A 609 -19.42 -16.23 -3.01
CA ILE A 609 -20.17 -15.30 -2.16
C ILE A 609 -21.32 -16.07 -1.48
N GLY A 610 -21.33 -16.04 -0.15
CA GLY A 610 -22.35 -16.66 0.69
C GLY A 610 -23.43 -15.70 1.16
N ASN A 611 -23.08 -14.42 1.33
CA ASN A 611 -24.04 -13.35 1.61
C ASN A 611 -23.60 -12.05 0.98
N ILE A 612 -24.58 -11.23 0.61
CA ILE A 612 -24.36 -9.82 0.27
C ILE A 612 -25.47 -8.96 0.88
N THR A 613 -25.10 -8.02 1.73
CA THR A 613 -26.02 -7.05 2.33
C THR A 613 -25.65 -5.65 1.81
N ILE A 614 -26.59 -4.93 1.22
CA ILE A 614 -26.34 -3.64 0.57
C ILE A 614 -27.11 -2.52 1.27
N PHE A 615 -26.39 -1.51 1.76
CA PHE A 615 -26.93 -0.28 2.32
C PHE A 615 -26.67 0.87 1.35
N SER A 616 -27.73 1.39 0.72
CA SER A 616 -27.63 2.44 -0.30
C SER A 616 -28.98 3.13 -0.52
N HIS A 617 -28.99 4.11 -1.42
CA HIS A 617 -30.22 4.56 -2.05
C HIS A 617 -30.71 3.54 -3.09
N GLY A 618 -31.94 3.74 -3.56
CA GLY A 618 -32.49 2.95 -4.66
C GLY A 618 -33.70 3.63 -5.30
N ILE A 619 -33.79 3.47 -6.61
CA ILE A 619 -34.94 3.84 -7.44
C ILE A 619 -35.45 2.57 -8.13
N PRO A 620 -36.69 2.55 -8.66
CA PRO A 620 -37.17 1.39 -9.39
C PRO A 620 -36.17 0.93 -10.45
N GLY A 621 -35.74 -0.34 -10.37
CA GLY A 621 -34.77 -0.93 -11.29
C GLY A 621 -33.29 -0.58 -11.06
N SER A 622 -32.93 0.11 -9.97
CA SER A 622 -31.52 0.49 -9.71
C SER A 622 -31.12 0.56 -8.24
N ILE A 623 -29.89 0.10 -7.95
CA ILE A 623 -29.18 0.30 -6.68
C ILE A 623 -28.29 1.53 -6.83
N GLU A 624 -28.46 2.51 -5.96
CA GLU A 624 -27.83 3.82 -6.11
C GLU A 624 -26.76 4.04 -5.03
N PHE A 625 -25.48 3.84 -5.38
CA PHE A 625 -24.37 4.01 -4.45
C PHE A 625 -23.94 5.47 -4.24
N GLY A 626 -24.44 6.40 -5.06
CA GLY A 626 -24.15 7.84 -5.00
C GLY A 626 -25.27 8.67 -5.61
N TYR A 627 -26.48 8.57 -5.04
CA TYR A 627 -27.68 9.25 -5.53
C TYR A 627 -27.64 10.76 -5.25
N ASP A 628 -28.09 11.59 -6.21
CA ASP A 628 -28.24 13.05 -6.07
C ASP A 628 -26.96 13.80 -5.63
N GLN A 629 -25.82 13.36 -6.15
CA GLN A 629 -24.50 13.96 -5.89
C GLN A 629 -23.89 14.58 -7.16
N GLY A 630 -24.75 14.97 -8.10
CA GLY A 630 -24.38 15.44 -9.43
C GLY A 630 -24.48 14.34 -10.49
N ALA A 631 -24.86 14.73 -11.71
CA ALA A 631 -25.19 13.81 -12.80
C ALA A 631 -24.03 12.86 -13.18
N ASP A 632 -22.79 13.36 -13.21
CA ASP A 632 -21.62 12.54 -13.53
C ASP A 632 -21.37 11.48 -12.45
N LEU A 633 -21.42 11.85 -11.17
CA LEU A 633 -21.19 10.91 -10.07
C LEU A 633 -22.27 9.83 -10.01
N GLN A 634 -23.53 10.26 -10.08
CA GLN A 634 -24.66 9.34 -10.05
C GLN A 634 -24.54 8.34 -11.20
N SER A 635 -24.25 8.80 -12.42
CA SER A 635 -24.10 7.91 -13.58
C SER A 635 -23.04 6.81 -13.39
N LYS A 636 -21.96 7.07 -12.66
CA LYS A 636 -20.90 6.11 -12.34
C LYS A 636 -21.28 5.12 -11.25
N LEU A 637 -22.24 5.48 -10.38
CA LEU A 637 -22.57 4.76 -9.15
C LEU A 637 -24.02 4.21 -9.12
N SER A 638 -24.79 4.40 -10.19
CA SER A 638 -26.11 3.80 -10.40
C SER A 638 -25.98 2.38 -10.99
N PHE A 639 -26.03 1.36 -10.13
CA PHE A 639 -26.05 -0.05 -10.55
C PHE A 639 -27.49 -0.47 -10.90
N ASN A 640 -27.88 -0.19 -12.15
CA ASN A 640 -29.18 -0.57 -12.71
C ASN A 640 -29.23 -1.99 -13.30
N ILE A 641 -30.43 -2.46 -13.66
CA ILE A 641 -30.69 -3.80 -14.23
C ILE A 641 -29.78 -4.15 -15.41
N TYR A 642 -29.38 -3.19 -16.25
CA TYR A 642 -28.50 -3.47 -17.39
C TYR A 642 -27.08 -3.89 -16.99
N HIS A 643 -26.65 -3.54 -15.78
CA HIS A 643 -25.34 -3.92 -15.23
C HIS A 643 -25.34 -5.34 -14.65
N LEU A 644 -26.49 -5.99 -14.48
CA LEU A 644 -26.54 -7.37 -13.97
C LEU A 644 -25.73 -8.33 -14.87
N LYS A 645 -25.69 -8.07 -16.19
CA LYS A 645 -24.88 -8.84 -17.14
C LYS A 645 -23.37 -8.80 -16.85
N ASP A 646 -22.91 -7.78 -16.13
CA ASP A 646 -21.51 -7.58 -15.79
C ASP A 646 -21.11 -8.42 -14.56
N ILE A 647 -22.09 -9.01 -13.86
CA ILE A 647 -21.88 -9.95 -12.75
C ILE A 647 -22.07 -11.39 -13.23
N LYS A 648 -21.17 -12.29 -12.81
CA LYS A 648 -21.24 -13.71 -13.13
C LYS A 648 -22.06 -14.45 -12.07
N ALA A 649 -23.08 -15.21 -12.49
CA ALA A 649 -23.85 -16.06 -11.58
C ALA A 649 -22.97 -17.08 -10.84
N SER A 650 -21.91 -17.56 -11.50
CA SER A 650 -20.92 -18.44 -10.89
C SER A 650 -20.12 -17.78 -9.75
N SER A 651 -20.25 -16.48 -9.52
CA SER A 651 -19.63 -15.80 -8.37
C SER A 651 -20.26 -16.18 -7.03
N PHE A 652 -21.51 -16.63 -7.06
CA PHE A 652 -22.32 -16.88 -5.87
C PHE A 652 -22.36 -18.36 -5.50
N SER A 653 -22.51 -18.62 -4.20
CA SER A 653 -22.80 -19.96 -3.71
C SER A 653 -24.27 -20.32 -4.00
N PRO A 654 -24.61 -21.62 -4.15
CA PRO A 654 -26.00 -22.03 -4.40
C PRO A 654 -27.00 -21.56 -3.35
N ASP A 655 -26.56 -21.40 -2.10
CA ASP A 655 -27.38 -20.99 -0.96
C ASP A 655 -27.22 -19.51 -0.61
N VAL A 656 -26.71 -18.69 -1.54
CA VAL A 656 -26.50 -17.26 -1.27
C VAL A 656 -27.81 -16.56 -0.92
N PHE A 657 -27.72 -15.66 0.04
CA PHE A 657 -28.79 -14.73 0.38
C PHE A 657 -28.32 -13.28 0.26
N THR A 658 -29.10 -12.49 -0.47
CA THR A 658 -28.92 -11.06 -0.66
C THR A 658 -29.95 -10.27 0.11
N GLN A 659 -29.54 -9.25 0.86
CA GLN A 659 -30.43 -8.29 1.51
C GLN A 659 -30.19 -6.89 0.95
N LEU A 660 -31.20 -6.29 0.33
CA LEU A 660 -31.15 -4.90 -0.10
C LEU A 660 -31.87 -4.01 0.92
N TYR A 661 -31.13 -3.10 1.55
CA TYR A 661 -31.67 -2.03 2.39
C TYR A 661 -31.81 -0.71 1.61
N CYS A 662 -32.03 -0.77 0.30
CA CYS A 662 -32.34 0.41 -0.51
C CYS A 662 -33.85 0.60 -0.69
N CYS A 663 -34.27 1.83 -0.99
CA CYS A 663 -35.63 2.11 -1.43
C CYS A 663 -35.89 1.40 -2.78
N ASN A 664 -37.14 0.99 -3.02
CA ASN A 664 -37.64 0.53 -4.31
C ASN A 664 -36.93 -0.71 -4.91
N GLY A 665 -36.13 -1.44 -4.15
CA GLY A 665 -35.38 -2.60 -4.67
C GLY A 665 -36.29 -3.72 -5.24
N ALA A 666 -37.51 -3.88 -4.70
CA ALA A 666 -38.53 -4.80 -5.23
C ALA A 666 -39.63 -4.10 -6.05
N THR A 667 -39.60 -2.77 -6.16
CA THR A 667 -40.58 -1.99 -6.92
C THR A 667 -40.32 -2.17 -8.41
N LYS A 668 -41.39 -2.42 -9.16
CA LYS A 668 -41.34 -2.61 -10.61
C LYS A 668 -41.14 -1.25 -11.30
N VAL A 669 -40.34 -1.24 -12.34
CA VAL A 669 -40.25 -0.09 -13.26
C VAL A 669 -41.58 0.01 -14.02
N ASP A 670 -42.16 1.19 -14.04
CA ASP A 670 -43.32 1.53 -14.85
C ASP A 670 -43.19 2.94 -15.45
N SER A 671 -44.19 3.34 -16.24
CA SER A 671 -44.21 4.65 -16.90
C SER A 671 -44.24 5.85 -15.95
N SER A 672 -44.59 5.65 -14.68
CA SER A 672 -44.53 6.72 -13.68
C SER A 672 -43.14 6.89 -13.09
N SER A 673 -42.32 5.83 -13.12
CA SER A 673 -40.93 5.84 -12.66
C SER A 673 -39.89 6.13 -13.74
N ASP A 674 -40.27 6.13 -15.03
CA ASP A 674 -39.40 6.41 -16.17
C ASP A 674 -39.75 7.73 -16.86
N GLU A 675 -39.24 8.84 -16.31
CA GLU A 675 -39.44 10.19 -16.87
C GLU A 675 -38.84 10.37 -18.27
N THR A 676 -37.86 9.53 -18.64
CA THR A 676 -37.14 9.63 -19.91
C THR A 676 -37.78 8.83 -21.04
N GLY A 677 -38.63 7.86 -20.70
CA GLY A 677 -39.17 6.87 -21.63
C GLY A 677 -38.14 5.89 -22.18
N LEU A 678 -36.92 5.85 -21.63
CA LEU A 678 -35.79 5.04 -22.08
C LEU A 678 -35.74 3.65 -21.43
N LEU A 679 -36.56 3.37 -20.41
CA LEU A 679 -36.60 2.12 -19.65
C LEU A 679 -37.78 1.22 -20.02
N LYS A 680 -38.46 1.51 -21.15
CA LYS A 680 -39.67 0.78 -21.60
C LYS A 680 -39.45 -0.73 -21.77
N ASP A 681 -38.24 -1.13 -22.17
CA ASP A 681 -37.87 -2.54 -22.36
C ASP A 681 -37.77 -3.33 -21.05
N ILE A 682 -37.71 -2.62 -19.91
CA ILE A 682 -37.66 -3.22 -18.57
C ILE A 682 -38.89 -2.93 -17.71
N TYR A 683 -39.97 -2.41 -18.29
CA TYR A 683 -41.23 -2.23 -17.57
C TYR A 683 -41.76 -3.55 -16.98
N GLY A 684 -42.31 -3.48 -15.78
CA GLY A 684 -42.78 -4.63 -15.02
C GLY A 684 -41.69 -5.42 -14.30
N LYS A 685 -40.41 -5.07 -14.51
CA LYS A 685 -39.26 -5.69 -13.82
C LYS A 685 -38.84 -4.89 -12.61
N SER A 686 -38.36 -5.57 -11.56
CA SER A 686 -37.72 -4.95 -10.41
C SER A 686 -36.27 -5.40 -10.31
N MET A 687 -35.42 -4.60 -9.65
CA MET A 687 -34.01 -4.95 -9.46
C MET A 687 -33.87 -6.31 -8.75
N ALA A 688 -34.60 -6.54 -7.66
CA ALA A 688 -34.57 -7.81 -6.94
C ALA A 688 -35.08 -8.99 -7.78
N GLY A 689 -36.13 -8.79 -8.60
CA GLY A 689 -36.63 -9.82 -9.51
C GLY A 689 -35.61 -10.22 -10.58
N GLU A 690 -34.95 -9.24 -11.20
CA GLU A 690 -33.92 -9.51 -12.22
C GLU A 690 -32.61 -10.04 -11.59
N TRP A 691 -32.27 -9.63 -10.37
CA TRP A 691 -31.15 -10.19 -9.60
C TRP A 691 -31.33 -11.70 -9.39
N TYR A 692 -32.51 -12.11 -8.91
CA TYR A 692 -32.87 -13.52 -8.76
C TYR A 692 -32.86 -14.25 -10.11
N SER A 693 -33.50 -13.67 -11.13
CA SER A 693 -33.59 -14.27 -12.48
C SER A 693 -32.24 -14.42 -13.18
N SER A 694 -31.28 -13.57 -12.84
CA SER A 694 -29.89 -13.66 -13.32
C SER A 694 -29.08 -14.77 -12.63
N GLY A 695 -29.67 -15.50 -11.69
CA GLY A 695 -29.03 -16.61 -10.99
C GLY A 695 -28.15 -16.18 -9.82
N PHE A 696 -28.35 -14.97 -9.28
CA PHE A 696 -27.56 -14.45 -8.14
C PHE A 696 -28.11 -14.87 -6.78
N GLY A 697 -29.02 -15.86 -6.78
CA GLY A 697 -29.62 -16.48 -5.61
C GLY A 697 -30.72 -15.65 -4.93
N LYS A 698 -31.13 -16.10 -3.74
CA LYS A 698 -32.28 -15.54 -3.03
C LYS A 698 -32.02 -14.09 -2.63
N ILE A 699 -33.04 -13.25 -2.71
CA ILE A 699 -32.91 -11.83 -2.40
C ILE A 699 -34.15 -11.31 -1.68
N ARG A 700 -33.95 -10.45 -0.67
CA ARG A 700 -34.99 -9.67 0.00
C ARG A 700 -34.80 -8.18 -0.28
N ALA A 701 -35.88 -7.49 -0.66
CA ALA A 701 -35.87 -6.04 -0.92
C ALA A 701 -37.22 -5.38 -0.63
N ALA A 702 -37.22 -4.07 -0.40
CA ALA A 702 -38.44 -3.31 -0.12
C ALA A 702 -39.20 -2.96 -1.41
N ASN A 703 -40.52 -3.14 -1.41
CA ASN A 703 -41.39 -2.62 -2.47
C ASN A 703 -41.90 -1.21 -2.09
N GLY A 704 -41.00 -0.24 -2.12
CA GLY A 704 -41.24 1.14 -1.73
C GLY A 704 -40.10 1.71 -0.88
N LYS A 705 -40.37 2.78 -0.13
CA LYS A 705 -39.36 3.50 0.65
C LYS A 705 -38.90 2.73 1.90
N THR A 706 -37.59 2.77 2.17
CA THR A 706 -37.00 2.35 3.45
C THR A 706 -36.74 3.56 4.35
N ASP A 707 -36.94 3.36 5.65
CA ASP A 707 -36.73 4.33 6.71
C ASP A 707 -35.44 4.02 7.47
N TYR A 708 -34.52 4.99 7.42
CA TYR A 708 -33.22 4.96 8.09
C TYR A 708 -33.22 5.79 9.37
N THR A 709 -34.29 6.52 9.71
CA THR A 709 -34.34 7.36 10.91
C THR A 709 -34.30 6.53 12.20
N VAL A 710 -34.66 5.25 12.11
CA VAL A 710 -34.73 4.32 13.26
C VAL A 710 -33.39 3.72 13.69
N ILE A 711 -32.32 3.90 12.90
CA ILE A 711 -31.06 3.16 13.06
C ILE A 711 -30.33 3.49 14.39
N PHE A 712 -30.64 4.63 15.01
CA PHE A 712 -29.99 5.10 16.24
C PHE A 712 -30.64 4.58 17.53
N GLY A 713 -31.83 3.98 17.44
CA GLY A 713 -32.61 3.59 18.63
C GLY A 713 -33.03 4.79 19.50
N ASP A 714 -33.30 4.53 20.78
CA ASP A 714 -33.89 5.53 21.68
C ASP A 714 -32.87 6.40 22.43
N ASP A 715 -31.61 5.95 22.59
CA ASP A 715 -30.55 6.66 23.34
C ASP A 715 -29.63 7.49 22.43
N VAL A 716 -30.20 8.57 21.93
CA VAL A 716 -29.59 9.49 20.96
C VAL A 716 -28.33 10.16 21.48
N ASN A 717 -28.29 10.54 22.76
CA ASN A 717 -27.16 11.25 23.34
C ASN A 717 -25.91 10.37 23.39
N LYS A 718 -26.07 9.10 23.75
CA LYS A 718 -24.98 8.13 23.75
C LYS A 718 -24.44 7.87 22.34
N HIS A 719 -25.33 7.81 21.35
CA HIS A 719 -24.93 7.62 19.96
C HIS A 719 -24.16 8.85 19.42
N ALA A 720 -24.65 10.06 19.73
CA ALA A 720 -23.98 11.31 19.38
C ALA A 720 -22.57 11.43 20.00
N GLU A 721 -22.41 10.98 21.25
CA GLU A 721 -21.10 10.96 21.91
C GLU A 721 -20.11 10.04 21.19
N ALA A 722 -20.57 8.86 20.76
CA ALA A 722 -19.74 7.88 20.06
C ALA A 722 -19.24 8.35 18.68
N GLN A 723 -19.89 9.37 18.09
CA GLN A 723 -19.50 9.93 16.79
C GLN A 723 -18.42 11.02 16.88
N LYS A 724 -18.14 11.58 18.07
CA LYS A 724 -17.28 12.77 18.21
C LYS A 724 -15.87 12.62 17.65
N VAL A 725 -15.36 11.38 17.55
CA VAL A 725 -14.00 11.11 17.07
C VAL A 725 -13.94 10.98 15.54
N LYS A 726 -14.86 10.23 14.93
CA LYS A 726 -14.79 9.85 13.50
C LYS A 726 -15.93 10.37 12.63
N GLY A 727 -16.92 11.03 13.23
CA GLY A 727 -18.17 11.42 12.58
C GLY A 727 -19.23 10.32 12.51
N TYR A 728 -18.87 9.07 12.80
CA TYR A 728 -19.77 7.91 12.90
C TYR A 728 -19.44 7.06 14.14
N CYS A 729 -20.42 6.29 14.60
CA CYS A 729 -20.31 5.38 15.72
C CYS A 729 -19.56 4.12 15.27
N GLU A 730 -18.36 3.89 15.79
CA GLU A 730 -17.58 2.68 15.51
C GLU A 730 -18.25 1.40 16.00
N ASN A 731 -19.25 1.51 16.88
CA ASN A 731 -20.05 0.37 17.28
C ASN A 731 -21.13 -0.01 16.25
N GLY A 732 -21.36 0.84 15.24
CA GLY A 732 -22.42 0.69 14.26
C GLY A 732 -23.76 1.20 14.76
N ALA A 733 -24.77 1.02 13.91
CA ALA A 733 -26.15 1.35 14.22
C ALA A 733 -26.74 0.37 15.26
N VAL A 734 -27.74 0.83 16.01
CA VAL A 734 -28.50 0.00 16.96
C VAL A 734 -29.50 -0.88 16.21
N ASN A 735 -30.22 -0.30 15.24
CA ASN A 735 -31.24 -0.98 14.46
C ASN A 735 -30.88 -1.03 12.98
N TYR A 736 -31.47 -1.98 12.26
CA TYR A 736 -31.47 -1.97 10.80
C TYR A 736 -32.55 -1.03 10.26
N PRO A 737 -32.38 -0.50 9.04
CA PRO A 737 -33.44 0.22 8.34
C PRO A 737 -34.68 -0.67 8.15
N ILE A 738 -35.86 -0.06 8.21
CA ILE A 738 -37.15 -0.75 8.09
C ILE A 738 -37.94 -0.24 6.88
N PRO A 739 -38.96 -0.98 6.39
CA PRO A 739 -39.91 -0.42 5.42
C PRO A 739 -40.68 0.75 6.04
N SER A 740 -40.88 1.83 5.29
CA SER A 740 -41.78 2.91 5.71
C SER A 740 -43.22 2.40 5.87
N PRO A 741 -44.10 3.12 6.61
CA PRO A 741 -45.50 2.71 6.76
C PRO A 741 -46.18 2.40 5.42
N GLY A 742 -46.81 1.23 5.31
CA GLY A 742 -47.45 0.75 4.07
C GLY A 742 -46.52 0.07 3.06
N VAL A 743 -45.21 0.01 3.34
CA VAL A 743 -44.21 -0.71 2.54
C VAL A 743 -43.94 -2.08 3.16
N VAL A 744 -43.69 -3.09 2.33
CA VAL A 744 -43.36 -4.46 2.76
C VAL A 744 -42.03 -4.92 2.19
N TRP A 745 -41.37 -5.83 2.92
CA TRP A 745 -40.28 -6.64 2.37
C TRP A 745 -40.84 -7.72 1.45
N ILE A 746 -40.22 -7.91 0.30
CA ILE A 746 -40.51 -8.98 -0.66
C ILE A 746 -39.28 -9.88 -0.76
N ASP A 747 -39.51 -11.20 -0.67
CA ASP A 747 -38.50 -12.23 -0.90
C ASP A 747 -38.59 -12.74 -2.34
N PHE A 748 -37.47 -13.11 -2.97
CA PHE A 748 -37.47 -13.76 -4.28
C PHE A 748 -36.73 -15.12 -4.18
N PRO A 749 -37.34 -16.22 -4.67
CA PRO A 749 -38.66 -16.28 -5.28
C PRO A 749 -39.77 -16.16 -4.21
N SER A 750 -40.77 -15.33 -4.48
CA SER A 750 -42.04 -15.24 -3.73
C SER A 750 -43.19 -15.82 -4.53
#